data_AF-A0A1M5YP12-F1
#
_entry.id   AF-A0A1M5YP12-F1
#
_cell.length_a   1.000
_cell.length_b   1.000
_cell.length_c   1.000
_cell.angle_alpha   90.00
_cell.angle_beta   90.00
_cell.angle_gamma   90.00
#
_symmetry.space_group_name_H-M   'P 1'
#
loop_
_entity.id
_entity.type
_entity.pdbx_description
1 polymer ?
#
loop_
_entity_poly.entity_id
_entity_poly.type
_entity_poly.pdbx_seq_one_letter_code
_entity_poly.pdbx_strand_id
1 'polypeptide(L)'
;MAATKERHKERGGRSGGFTLLETVLVIGLLGLLAAMAVPFVGRLDDTERARRTRETMEQIRTALLGDPIDPERLDEHGCPVVFGYVGDLGAWPDLWETPPQYRETAAGTERFDPADPNNLNVFVYRPAGSFGPNGWSWRYAEDLPPSSNSPFRRLTHDEAYNQDHIGGLETENEGQPRGLWTDDPSEDCTEPGPPEREACLNPQLWRGPYLAPPRDRWPADAEHYAKTDADYAALGPATIIGIGEDWEDGDYDPDDGDPGEYGDEKEQFRLLQTDGRLADGWGRALRFFITADPDRPGETLFWVISEGPDRKGTYPKKGEISGITWTIDPDDIMSEAYDEDDACNRDNIVMKVFSRDWRPRLEEREACRRAVTEATLERLRRALVGSQTPAEGGFNDGFTGALCRLPRLFRWEPGDPATLDDDTWDDRDAADGAYTKGSARGLWTDTPNALDSGDDLAAPTAASRGIGWRGPNLPAPFGNGGNEVLRDGWGRELLFFHDAAAAALLVLSRGGDGRFNFLDSDTLPAGAPDETNDYLEPASPTEAVDVSLYNPADTDCENDQGEGCNADNVTLLVTADHSRGAIATLHLLVYNATTGPNGTKTAFYRGWDFGADAPLADPPLSPSAADLTDEDGDGFLDDWYLPSAFVYDETTDPPAVSGTRQLVLWTDSDGDGIPDTDEEGIILPFDLRVQADLAGGLRTVRVDAALHFSPLP
;
A
#
# COMPACT_ATOMS: atom_id res chain seq x y z
N MET A 1 29.40 13.26 74.35
CA MET A 1 28.82 11.98 74.80
C MET A 1 29.77 10.87 74.41
N ALA A 2 30.14 10.06 75.41
CA ALA A 2 30.96 8.85 75.44
C ALA A 2 31.74 8.42 74.19
N ALA A 3 33.06 8.61 74.25
CA ALA A 3 34.05 7.90 73.44
C ALA A 3 34.42 6.58 74.14
N THR A 4 34.06 5.45 73.53
CA THR A 4 34.42 4.10 74.01
C THR A 4 35.69 3.65 73.29
N LYS A 5 36.77 3.60 74.06
CA LYS A 5 38.13 3.29 73.61
C LYS A 5 38.37 1.78 73.73
N GLU A 6 38.12 1.02 72.65
CA GLU A 6 38.48 -0.40 72.60
C GLU A 6 40.00 -0.57 72.43
N ARG A 7 40.60 -1.32 73.37
CA ARG A 7 42.00 -1.70 73.36
C ARG A 7 42.18 -2.92 72.47
N HIS A 8 42.73 -2.74 71.27
CA HIS A 8 43.32 -3.84 70.51
C HIS A 8 44.59 -4.34 71.23
N LYS A 9 44.54 -5.59 71.67
CA LYS A 9 45.65 -6.33 72.25
C LYS A 9 46.51 -6.87 71.10
N GLU A 10 47.57 -6.16 70.75
CA GLU A 10 48.62 -6.64 69.86
C GLU A 10 49.24 -7.91 70.46
N ARG A 11 48.86 -9.07 69.91
CA ARG A 11 49.62 -10.31 70.05
C ARG A 11 50.74 -10.23 69.03
N GLY A 12 51.98 -10.02 69.51
CA GLY A 12 53.19 -10.22 68.74
C GLY A 12 53.33 -11.70 68.33
N GLY A 13 52.64 -12.08 67.26
CA GLY A 13 52.87 -13.32 66.54
C GLY A 13 54.15 -13.16 65.73
N ARG A 14 55.14 -14.00 66.01
CA ARG A 14 56.33 -14.15 65.17
C ARG A 14 55.88 -14.34 63.72
N SER A 15 56.28 -13.43 62.84
CA SER A 15 56.16 -13.57 61.39
C SER A 15 57.04 -14.74 60.97
N GLY A 16 56.48 -15.95 61.01
CA GLY A 16 57.09 -17.10 60.35
C GLY A 16 57.08 -16.81 58.86
N GLY A 17 58.25 -16.49 58.30
CA GLY A 17 58.39 -16.37 56.86
C GLY A 17 57.97 -17.69 56.20
N PHE A 18 57.24 -17.60 55.10
CA PHE A 18 56.86 -18.75 54.29
C PHE A 18 58.10 -19.59 54.02
N THR A 19 58.01 -20.88 54.33
CA THR A 19 59.09 -21.80 53.97
C THR A 19 59.17 -21.93 52.45
N LEU A 20 60.36 -22.18 51.91
CA LEU A 20 60.55 -22.42 50.47
C LEU A 20 59.58 -23.52 49.98
N LEU A 21 59.36 -24.54 50.81
CA LEU A 21 58.44 -25.64 50.54
C LEU A 21 56.99 -25.18 50.42
N GLU A 22 56.50 -24.34 51.34
CA GLU A 22 55.14 -23.79 51.24
C GLU A 22 54.98 -22.90 50.01
N THR A 23 56.01 -22.14 49.63
CA THR A 23 55.95 -21.31 48.42
C THR A 23 55.85 -22.17 47.16
N VAL A 24 56.65 -23.24 47.07
CA VAL A 24 56.56 -24.20 45.96
C VAL A 24 55.20 -24.91 45.93
N LEU A 25 54.66 -25.27 47.10
CA LEU A 25 53.36 -25.91 47.22
C LEU A 25 52.20 -24.97 46.83
N VAL A 26 52.27 -23.70 47.20
CA VAL A 26 51.28 -22.68 46.80
C VAL A 26 51.34 -22.42 45.30
N ILE A 27 52.54 -22.29 44.71
CA ILE A 27 52.68 -22.13 43.26
C ILE A 27 52.17 -23.38 42.52
N GLY A 28 52.45 -24.58 43.02
CA GLY A 28 51.93 -25.82 42.46
C GLY A 28 50.39 -25.92 42.51
N LEU A 29 49.79 -25.53 43.64
CA LEU A 29 48.32 -25.48 43.79
C LEU A 29 47.69 -24.41 42.90
N LEU A 30 48.30 -23.23 42.79
CA LEU A 30 47.83 -22.17 41.88
C LEU A 30 47.96 -22.60 40.41
N GLY A 31 49.03 -23.29 40.04
CA GLY A 31 49.20 -23.85 38.70
C GLY A 31 48.14 -24.89 38.36
N LEU A 32 47.80 -25.77 39.31
CA LEU A 32 46.75 -26.78 39.13
C LEU A 32 45.35 -26.15 39.07
N LEU A 33 45.06 -25.16 39.93
CA LEU A 33 43.80 -24.41 39.89
C LEU A 33 43.65 -23.60 38.60
N ALA A 34 44.72 -22.96 38.13
CA ALA A 34 44.72 -22.25 36.85
C ALA A 34 44.47 -23.21 35.68
N ALA A 35 45.14 -24.37 35.66
CA ALA A 35 44.92 -25.39 34.63
C ALA A 35 43.49 -25.94 34.61
N MET A 36 42.82 -26.01 35.77
CA MET A 36 41.41 -26.40 35.88
C MET A 36 40.44 -25.27 35.52
N ALA A 37 40.81 -24.01 35.75
CA ALA A 37 39.95 -22.85 35.49
C ALA A 37 39.92 -22.44 34.01
N VAL A 38 41.03 -22.59 33.27
CA VAL A 38 41.14 -22.15 31.87
C VAL A 38 40.07 -22.79 30.95
N PRO A 39 39.80 -24.12 30.99
CA PRO A 39 38.74 -24.73 30.17
C PRO A 39 37.33 -24.22 30.52
N PHE A 40 37.09 -23.81 31.77
CA PHE A 40 35.81 -23.26 32.20
C PHE A 40 35.56 -21.85 31.67
N VAL A 41 36.62 -21.02 31.56
CA VAL A 41 36.50 -19.66 31.02
C VAL A 41 36.10 -19.69 29.55
N GLY A 42 36.63 -20.62 28.74
CA GLY A 42 36.24 -20.78 27.34
C GLY A 42 34.78 -21.22 27.16
N ARG A 43 34.31 -22.21 27.92
CA ARG A 43 32.92 -22.71 27.79
C ARG A 43 31.84 -21.72 28.27
N LEU A 44 32.17 -20.93 29.30
CA LEU A 44 31.29 -19.86 29.76
C LEU A 44 31.15 -18.76 28.70
N ASP A 45 32.20 -18.54 27.90
CA ASP A 45 32.18 -17.61 26.77
C ASP A 45 31.28 -18.15 25.64
N ASP A 46 31.44 -19.40 25.21
CA ASP A 46 30.62 -19.98 24.12
C ASP A 46 29.12 -20.00 24.44
N THR A 47 28.74 -20.27 25.69
CA THR A 47 27.33 -20.25 26.09
C THR A 47 26.74 -18.84 26.00
N GLU A 48 27.52 -17.83 26.41
CA GLU A 48 27.12 -16.43 26.35
C GLU A 48 27.08 -15.90 24.91
N ARG A 49 28.04 -16.30 24.07
CA ARG A 49 28.03 -16.00 22.64
C ARG A 49 26.83 -16.64 21.94
N ALA A 50 26.57 -17.92 22.19
CA ALA A 50 25.38 -18.60 21.68
C ALA A 50 24.07 -17.96 22.15
N ARG A 51 24.03 -17.43 23.39
CA ARG A 51 22.88 -16.65 23.88
C ARG A 51 22.71 -15.37 23.08
N ARG A 52 23.79 -14.60 22.88
CA ARG A 52 23.77 -13.36 22.07
C ARG A 52 23.39 -13.61 20.61
N THR A 53 23.85 -14.70 20.02
CA THR A 53 23.45 -15.10 18.66
C THR A 53 21.94 -15.30 18.58
N ARG A 54 21.35 -16.05 19.53
CA ARG A 54 19.90 -16.25 19.58
C ARG A 54 19.13 -14.95 19.81
N GLU A 55 19.64 -14.06 20.65
CA GLU A 55 19.03 -12.73 20.85
C GLU A 55 19.08 -11.88 19.58
N THR A 56 20.18 -11.94 18.83
CA THR A 56 20.32 -11.24 17.56
C THR A 56 19.37 -11.82 16.51
N MET A 57 19.27 -13.15 16.42
CA MET A 57 18.30 -13.82 15.55
C MET A 57 16.86 -13.46 15.92
N GLU A 58 16.50 -13.39 17.20
CA GLU A 58 15.15 -12.97 17.60
C GLU A 58 14.89 -11.48 17.26
N GLN A 59 15.90 -10.61 17.35
CA GLN A 59 15.79 -9.23 16.87
C GLN A 59 15.56 -9.19 15.36
N ILE A 60 16.27 -10.01 14.58
CA ILE A 60 16.07 -10.14 13.13
C ILE A 60 14.66 -10.65 12.83
N ARG A 61 14.19 -11.69 13.54
CA ARG A 61 12.82 -12.21 13.43
C ARG A 61 11.77 -11.15 13.71
N THR A 62 12.00 -10.35 14.76
CA THR A 62 11.14 -9.24 15.16
C THR A 62 11.18 -8.12 14.12
N ALA A 63 12.32 -7.85 13.50
CA ALA A 63 12.43 -6.87 12.42
C ALA A 63 11.73 -7.34 11.15
N LEU A 64 11.78 -8.65 10.84
CA LEU A 64 11.12 -9.25 9.69
C LEU A 64 9.59 -9.27 9.85
N LEU A 65 9.11 -9.83 10.96
CA LEU A 65 7.68 -10.14 11.18
C LEU A 65 6.96 -9.14 12.09
N GLY A 66 7.69 -8.24 12.75
CA GLY A 66 7.20 -7.47 13.88
C GLY A 66 7.34 -8.18 15.22
N ASP A 67 6.97 -7.48 16.29
CA ASP A 67 6.81 -8.06 17.63
C ASP A 67 5.90 -9.29 17.53
N PRO A 68 6.33 -10.49 17.98
CA PRO A 68 5.65 -11.77 17.80
C PRO A 68 4.15 -11.58 17.91
N ILE A 69 3.52 -11.69 16.73
CA ILE A 69 2.17 -11.20 16.45
C ILE A 69 1.27 -11.43 17.64
N ASP A 70 1.02 -10.37 18.42
CA ASP A 70 -0.09 -10.35 19.35
C ASP A 70 -1.34 -10.49 18.48
N PRO A 71 -2.00 -11.66 18.46
CA PRO A 71 -3.14 -11.89 17.58
C PRO A 71 -4.30 -10.95 17.91
N GLU A 72 -4.25 -10.26 19.07
CA GLU A 72 -5.27 -9.31 19.52
C GLU A 72 -4.96 -7.87 19.07
N ARG A 73 -3.83 -7.61 18.42
CA ARG A 73 -3.46 -6.27 17.97
C ARG A 73 -4.14 -5.93 16.64
N LEU A 74 -5.31 -5.32 16.78
CA LEU A 74 -6.10 -4.79 15.67
C LEU A 74 -5.89 -3.27 15.54
N ASP A 75 -6.03 -2.74 14.33
CA ASP A 75 -6.08 -1.30 14.09
C ASP A 75 -7.43 -0.69 14.51
N GLU A 76 -7.62 0.61 14.26
CA GLU A 76 -8.86 1.33 14.59
C GLU A 76 -10.10 0.82 13.84
N HIS A 77 -9.91 0.04 12.78
CA HIS A 77 -10.96 -0.59 11.99
C HIS A 77 -11.17 -2.06 12.33
N GLY A 78 -10.40 -2.60 13.27
CA GLY A 78 -10.47 -4.01 13.64
C GLY A 78 -9.67 -4.94 12.72
N CYS A 79 -8.81 -4.41 11.85
CA CYS A 79 -7.97 -5.22 10.96
C CYS A 79 -6.66 -5.64 11.65
N PRO A 80 -6.17 -6.86 11.38
CA PRO A 80 -4.89 -7.32 11.93
C PRO A 80 -3.74 -6.40 11.54
N VAL A 81 -2.95 -5.98 12.52
CA VAL A 81 -1.74 -5.19 12.24
C VAL A 81 -0.55 -6.13 12.06
N VAL A 82 -0.04 -6.21 10.84
CA VAL A 82 1.23 -6.89 10.53
C VAL A 82 2.33 -5.83 10.52
N PHE A 83 3.37 -6.02 11.35
CA PHE A 83 4.50 -5.11 11.51
C PHE A 83 5.77 -5.68 10.86
N GLY A 84 6.86 -4.94 10.96
CA GLY A 84 8.16 -5.33 10.44
C GLY A 84 8.23 -5.18 8.92
N TYR A 85 9.34 -5.63 8.37
CA TYR A 85 9.62 -5.55 6.93
C TYR A 85 8.52 -6.19 6.08
N VAL A 86 8.09 -7.39 6.44
CA VAL A 86 7.05 -8.13 5.73
C VAL A 86 5.70 -7.42 5.81
N GLY A 87 5.38 -6.80 6.94
CA GLY A 87 4.16 -6.02 7.10
C GLY A 87 4.10 -4.81 6.18
N ASP A 88 5.25 -4.16 5.97
CA ASP A 88 5.35 -2.94 5.18
C ASP A 88 5.45 -3.23 3.67
N LEU A 89 6.21 -4.26 3.28
CA LEU A 89 6.54 -4.53 1.87
C LEU A 89 5.88 -5.77 1.29
N GLY A 90 5.22 -6.60 2.10
CA GLY A 90 4.52 -7.81 1.65
C GLY A 90 5.42 -8.93 1.15
N ALA A 91 6.74 -8.78 1.28
CA ALA A 91 7.75 -9.72 0.79
C ALA A 91 8.92 -9.85 1.77
N TRP A 92 9.79 -10.82 1.53
CA TRP A 92 11.08 -10.91 2.23
C TRP A 92 12.00 -9.75 1.84
N PRO A 93 12.93 -9.35 2.73
CA PRO A 93 13.99 -8.45 2.30
C PRO A 93 14.87 -9.15 1.28
N ASP A 94 15.21 -8.40 0.23
CA ASP A 94 16.22 -8.85 -0.69
C ASP A 94 17.55 -9.04 0.02
N LEU A 95 18.29 -10.04 -0.44
CA LEU A 95 19.62 -10.32 0.03
C LEU A 95 20.62 -9.56 -0.84
N TRP A 96 21.60 -8.95 -0.18
CA TRP A 96 22.61 -8.11 -0.79
C TRP A 96 24.00 -8.62 -0.47
N GLU A 97 24.82 -8.82 -1.49
CA GLU A 97 26.21 -9.22 -1.30
C GLU A 97 27.14 -8.15 -1.83
N THR A 98 28.37 -8.17 -1.36
CA THR A 98 29.44 -7.34 -1.93
C THR A 98 29.74 -7.78 -3.37
N PRO A 99 29.97 -6.88 -4.34
CA PRO A 99 30.25 -7.26 -5.73
C PRO A 99 31.52 -8.11 -5.85
N PRO A 100 31.55 -9.08 -6.78
CA PRO A 100 32.75 -9.87 -7.05
C PRO A 100 33.91 -8.99 -7.56
N GLN A 101 35.14 -9.45 -7.38
CA GLN A 101 36.31 -8.84 -8.04
C GLN A 101 36.66 -9.60 -9.33
N TYR A 102 37.16 -8.86 -10.32
CA TYR A 102 37.64 -9.41 -11.57
C TYR A 102 39.18 -9.41 -11.62
N ARG A 103 39.80 -10.52 -12.01
CA ARG A 103 41.27 -10.61 -12.24
C ARG A 103 41.53 -11.10 -13.65
N GLU A 104 42.52 -10.47 -14.27
CA GLU A 104 43.12 -10.99 -15.49
C GLU A 104 43.84 -12.32 -15.18
N THR A 105 43.58 -13.34 -16.00
CA THR A 105 44.43 -14.53 -16.02
C THR A 105 45.87 -14.13 -16.35
N ALA A 106 46.84 -14.76 -15.69
CA ALA A 106 48.27 -14.55 -15.98
C ALA A 106 48.68 -14.92 -17.44
N ALA A 107 47.76 -15.45 -18.25
CA ALA A 107 48.00 -16.00 -19.57
C ALA A 107 47.62 -15.06 -20.75
N GLY A 108 46.87 -13.98 -20.53
CA GLY A 108 46.39 -13.10 -21.59
C GLY A 108 47.27 -11.86 -21.81
N THR A 109 47.83 -11.69 -23.00
CA THR A 109 48.48 -10.41 -23.42
C THR A 109 47.51 -9.45 -24.10
N GLU A 110 46.24 -9.82 -24.24
CA GLU A 110 45.22 -8.98 -24.88
C GLU A 110 44.59 -8.02 -23.87
N ARG A 111 44.30 -6.81 -24.34
CA ARG A 111 43.83 -5.69 -23.53
C ARG A 111 42.52 -6.10 -22.84
N PHE A 112 42.51 -6.07 -21.51
CA PHE A 112 41.32 -6.18 -20.67
C PHE A 112 40.25 -5.20 -21.16
N ASP A 113 39.11 -5.76 -21.55
CA ASP A 113 37.86 -5.02 -21.72
C ASP A 113 36.89 -5.53 -20.65
N PRO A 114 36.69 -4.79 -19.55
CA PRO A 114 35.73 -5.17 -18.51
C PRO A 114 34.29 -5.17 -19.04
N ALA A 115 34.04 -4.60 -20.22
CA ALA A 115 32.75 -4.60 -20.88
C ALA A 115 32.57 -5.76 -21.89
N ASP A 116 33.56 -6.65 -22.09
CA ASP A 116 33.39 -7.85 -22.90
C ASP A 116 33.08 -9.08 -22.02
N PRO A 117 31.79 -9.41 -21.82
CA PRO A 117 31.37 -10.61 -21.09
C PRO A 117 31.97 -11.91 -21.67
N ASN A 118 32.43 -11.93 -22.92
CA ASN A 118 32.96 -13.13 -23.57
C ASN A 118 34.47 -13.33 -23.38
N ASN A 119 35.13 -12.51 -22.56
CA ASN A 119 36.56 -12.64 -22.35
C ASN A 119 36.88 -13.86 -21.48
N LEU A 120 37.16 -14.99 -22.14
CA LEU A 120 37.61 -16.26 -21.54
C LEU A 120 38.89 -16.15 -20.67
N ASN A 121 39.53 -14.99 -20.63
CA ASN A 121 40.74 -14.72 -19.84
C ASN A 121 40.47 -13.98 -18.53
N VAL A 122 39.21 -13.81 -18.12
CA VAL A 122 38.82 -13.18 -16.85
C VAL A 122 38.30 -14.26 -15.90
N PHE A 123 38.84 -14.29 -14.68
CA PHE A 123 38.25 -15.05 -13.58
C PHE A 123 37.53 -14.10 -12.64
N VAL A 124 36.33 -14.50 -12.24
CA VAL A 124 35.53 -13.82 -11.22
C VAL A 124 35.91 -14.45 -9.88
N TYR A 125 36.24 -13.64 -8.88
CA TYR A 125 36.56 -14.18 -7.56
C TYR A 125 35.92 -13.35 -6.43
N ARG A 126 35.88 -13.96 -5.24
CA ARG A 126 35.07 -13.49 -4.11
C ARG A 126 35.25 -12.00 -3.78
N PRO A 127 34.19 -11.37 -3.22
CA PRO A 127 33.96 -9.93 -3.27
C PRO A 127 35.01 -8.93 -2.77
N ALA A 128 34.82 -7.68 -3.22
CA ALA A 128 35.79 -6.60 -3.14
C ALA A 128 35.87 -5.84 -1.81
N GLY A 129 37.08 -5.67 -1.31
CA GLY A 129 37.40 -4.64 -0.34
C GLY A 129 38.86 -4.24 -0.36
N SER A 130 39.22 -3.33 0.53
CA SER A 130 40.60 -2.89 0.69
C SER A 130 40.88 -2.36 2.08
N PHE A 131 42.15 -2.28 2.43
CA PHE A 131 42.62 -1.57 3.61
C PHE A 131 42.76 -0.07 3.33
N GLY A 132 41.92 0.72 4.00
CA GLY A 132 42.06 2.17 4.15
C GLY A 132 42.77 2.56 5.46
N PRO A 133 42.86 3.88 5.76
CA PRO A 133 43.43 4.38 7.01
C PRO A 133 42.73 3.87 8.28
N ASN A 134 41.47 3.45 8.15
CA ASN A 134 40.63 2.98 9.25
C ASN A 134 40.46 1.46 9.30
N GLY A 135 41.28 0.71 8.54
CA GLY A 135 41.16 -0.74 8.43
C GLY A 135 40.51 -1.18 7.12
N TRP A 136 40.02 -2.41 7.10
CA TRP A 136 39.30 -2.95 5.96
C TRP A 136 37.99 -2.18 5.74
N SER A 137 37.70 -1.88 4.48
CA SER A 137 36.40 -1.38 4.04
C SER A 137 36.02 -2.13 2.77
N TRP A 138 34.76 -2.57 2.69
CA TRP A 138 34.19 -3.04 1.44
C TRP A 138 34.30 -1.94 0.39
N ARG A 139 34.88 -2.25 -0.77
CA ARG A 139 35.17 -1.25 -1.81
C ARG A 139 34.09 -1.28 -2.85
N TYR A 140 33.73 -0.09 -3.32
CA TYR A 140 33.13 0.13 -4.62
C TYR A 140 34.08 -0.43 -5.69
N ALA A 141 33.55 -1.12 -6.68
CA ALA A 141 34.34 -1.36 -7.88
C ALA A 141 34.63 0.02 -8.50
N GLU A 142 35.87 0.50 -8.37
CA GLU A 142 36.28 1.86 -8.78
C GLU A 142 36.07 2.12 -10.29
N ASP A 143 35.90 1.05 -11.06
CA ASP A 143 35.64 1.07 -12.50
C ASP A 143 34.14 1.11 -12.85
N LEU A 144 33.24 0.95 -11.86
CA LEU A 144 31.80 1.10 -12.08
C LEU A 144 31.39 2.59 -12.03
N PRO A 145 30.37 2.99 -12.81
CA PRO A 145 29.93 4.38 -12.87
C PRO A 145 29.55 4.93 -11.48
N PRO A 146 29.75 6.24 -11.20
CA PRO A 146 29.49 6.83 -9.87
C PRO A 146 28.04 6.69 -9.36
N SER A 147 27.09 6.33 -10.23
CA SER A 147 25.72 6.05 -9.85
C SER A 147 25.60 4.76 -9.05
N SER A 148 26.42 3.74 -9.28
CA SER A 148 26.39 2.44 -8.57
C SER A 148 27.30 2.43 -7.32
N ASN A 149 27.29 3.53 -6.56
CA ASN A 149 28.05 3.70 -5.32
C ASN A 149 27.45 2.91 -4.12
N SER A 150 26.85 1.74 -4.35
CA SER A 150 26.58 0.78 -3.29
C SER A 150 27.72 -0.23 -3.25
N PRO A 151 28.35 -0.51 -2.09
CA PRO A 151 29.36 -1.56 -1.99
C PRO A 151 28.72 -2.96 -1.98
N PHE A 152 27.41 -3.04 -2.23
CA PHE A 152 26.63 -4.25 -2.29
C PHE A 152 25.73 -4.24 -3.54
N ARG A 153 25.58 -5.41 -4.16
CA ARG A 153 24.63 -5.71 -5.23
C ARG A 153 23.53 -6.64 -4.71
N ARG A 154 22.36 -6.62 -5.36
CA ARG A 154 21.22 -7.49 -5.03
C ARG A 154 21.41 -8.88 -5.62
N LEU A 155 21.09 -9.93 -4.86
CA LEU A 155 21.26 -11.32 -5.32
C LEU A 155 20.32 -11.74 -6.45
N THR A 156 19.16 -11.08 -6.56
CA THR A 156 18.17 -11.41 -7.59
C THR A 156 18.42 -10.70 -8.92
N HIS A 157 19.44 -9.84 -9.02
CA HIS A 157 19.77 -9.10 -10.23
C HIS A 157 20.68 -9.95 -11.13
N ASP A 158 20.16 -11.10 -11.56
CA ASP A 158 20.83 -11.96 -12.55
C ASP A 158 20.58 -11.36 -13.93
N GLU A 159 21.61 -10.75 -14.51
CA GLU A 159 21.56 -10.37 -15.93
C GLU A 159 21.47 -11.65 -16.79
N ALA A 160 20.83 -11.57 -17.96
CA ALA A 160 20.49 -12.73 -18.81
C ALA A 160 21.67 -13.62 -19.29
N TYR A 161 22.89 -13.35 -18.83
CA TYR A 161 24.09 -14.09 -19.14
C TYR A 161 24.64 -14.93 -17.97
N ASN A 162 24.13 -14.83 -16.74
CA ASN A 162 24.58 -15.64 -15.58
C ASN A 162 26.12 -15.66 -15.39
N GLN A 163 26.84 -14.68 -15.94
CA GLN A 163 28.31 -14.65 -15.99
C GLN A 163 28.93 -13.90 -14.82
N ASP A 164 28.13 -13.08 -14.14
CA ASP A 164 28.48 -12.42 -12.88
C ASP A 164 27.98 -13.22 -11.66
N HIS A 165 27.23 -14.31 -11.90
CA HIS A 165 26.93 -15.33 -10.92
C HIS A 165 28.14 -16.27 -10.79
N ILE A 166 28.85 -16.15 -9.68
CA ILE A 166 29.45 -17.34 -9.06
C ILE A 166 28.24 -18.17 -8.58
N GLY A 167 27.79 -19.08 -9.44
CA GLY A 167 26.50 -19.79 -9.45
C GLY A 167 25.70 -19.88 -8.15
N GLY A 168 24.48 -19.32 -8.18
CA GLY A 168 23.21 -20.01 -7.83
C GLY A 168 22.92 -20.42 -6.39
N LEU A 169 23.91 -20.66 -5.54
CA LEU A 169 23.78 -21.06 -4.14
C LEU A 169 24.91 -20.45 -3.28
N GLU A 170 26.01 -19.97 -3.88
CA GLU A 170 27.13 -19.34 -3.15
C GLU A 170 26.79 -17.99 -2.54
N THR A 171 26.00 -17.22 -3.27
CA THR A 171 25.78 -15.80 -3.00
C THR A 171 24.72 -15.59 -1.93
N GLU A 172 23.79 -16.54 -1.76
CA GLU A 172 22.88 -16.58 -0.61
C GLU A 172 23.69 -16.70 0.69
N ASN A 173 24.77 -17.46 0.71
CA ASN A 173 25.59 -17.68 1.91
C ASN A 173 26.21 -16.39 2.50
N GLU A 174 26.29 -15.30 1.73
CA GLU A 174 26.86 -14.01 2.14
C GLU A 174 25.87 -12.85 2.08
N GLY A 175 24.73 -13.04 1.41
CA GLY A 175 23.68 -12.05 1.27
C GLY A 175 23.23 -11.47 2.61
N GLN A 176 23.12 -10.16 2.70
CA GLN A 176 22.70 -9.43 3.90
C GLN A 176 21.34 -8.79 3.62
N PRO A 177 20.34 -8.93 4.52
CA PRO A 177 19.01 -8.36 4.31
C PRO A 177 19.00 -6.85 4.62
N ARG A 178 19.67 -6.06 3.78
CA ARG A 178 19.96 -4.63 4.04
C ARG A 178 18.72 -3.78 4.26
N GLY A 179 17.59 -4.14 3.65
CA GLY A 179 16.29 -3.49 3.88
C GLY A 179 15.84 -3.48 5.34
N LEU A 180 16.45 -4.30 6.21
CA LEU A 180 16.22 -4.29 7.65
C LEU A 180 16.89 -3.13 8.40
N TRP A 181 17.98 -2.55 7.90
CA TRP A 181 18.73 -1.48 8.61
C TRP A 181 19.24 -0.34 7.75
N THR A 182 19.06 -0.38 6.42
CA THR A 182 19.40 0.77 5.57
C THR A 182 18.64 2.00 6.06
N ASP A 183 19.31 3.15 6.15
CA ASP A 183 18.71 4.44 6.47
C ASP A 183 18.28 5.20 5.22
N ASP A 184 18.73 4.75 4.05
CA ASP A 184 18.39 5.30 2.76
C ASP A 184 17.70 4.22 1.88
N PRO A 185 16.38 4.30 1.68
CA PRO A 185 15.66 3.41 0.78
C PRO A 185 16.10 3.58 -0.69
N SER A 186 16.76 4.70 -1.03
CA SER A 186 17.33 4.91 -2.36
C SER A 186 18.69 4.25 -2.58
N GLU A 187 19.36 3.76 -1.53
CA GLU A 187 20.55 2.90 -1.72
C GLU A 187 20.19 1.62 -2.51
N ASP A 188 18.94 1.18 -2.43
CA ASP A 188 18.38 0.08 -3.23
C ASP A 188 18.25 0.45 -4.73
N CYS A 189 18.14 1.75 -5.05
CA CYS A 189 17.82 2.27 -6.39
C CYS A 189 19.02 2.57 -7.30
N THR A 190 20.24 2.33 -6.85
CA THR A 190 21.43 2.95 -7.48
C THR A 190 21.95 2.25 -8.73
N GLU A 191 21.39 1.11 -9.12
CA GLU A 191 21.82 0.41 -10.33
C GLU A 191 21.05 0.90 -11.57
N PRO A 192 21.74 1.28 -12.66
CA PRO A 192 21.13 1.68 -13.93
C PRO A 192 20.60 0.46 -14.70
N GLY A 193 19.56 -0.18 -14.16
CA GLY A 193 18.73 -1.13 -14.88
C GLY A 193 17.75 -0.42 -15.83
N PRO A 194 17.09 -1.15 -16.75
CA PRO A 194 16.00 -0.57 -17.53
C PRO A 194 14.92 0.00 -16.59
N PRO A 195 14.32 1.18 -16.89
CA PRO A 195 13.43 1.93 -15.99
C PRO A 195 12.13 1.20 -15.58
N GLU A 196 11.93 -0.01 -16.07
CA GLU A 196 10.75 -0.85 -15.80
C GLU A 196 11.01 -1.89 -14.69
N ARG A 197 12.24 -1.99 -14.14
CA ARG A 197 12.63 -2.97 -13.10
C ARG A 197 12.97 -2.35 -11.73
N GLU A 198 12.58 -1.10 -11.49
CA GLU A 198 12.88 -0.37 -10.25
C GLU A 198 12.04 -0.86 -9.05
N ALA A 199 12.38 -2.02 -8.51
CA ALA A 199 11.92 -2.46 -7.19
C ALA A 199 12.82 -1.87 -6.09
N CYS A 200 12.96 -0.54 -6.10
CA CYS A 200 13.42 0.19 -4.92
C CYS A 200 12.56 -0.16 -3.71
N LEU A 201 13.10 -0.04 -2.49
CA LEU A 201 12.25 0.03 -1.30
C LEU A 201 11.28 1.18 -1.49
N ASN A 202 9.99 0.87 -1.68
CA ASN A 202 8.97 1.88 -1.91
C ASN A 202 8.93 2.80 -0.67
N PRO A 203 9.36 4.08 -0.78
CA PRO A 203 9.51 4.96 0.37
C PRO A 203 8.17 5.32 1.01
N GLN A 204 7.05 5.08 0.32
CA GLN A 204 5.70 5.26 0.86
C GLN A 204 5.26 4.07 1.73
N LEU A 205 5.78 2.87 1.45
CA LEU A 205 5.43 1.64 2.15
C LEU A 205 6.43 1.32 3.26
N TRP A 206 7.73 1.46 3.00
CA TRP A 206 8.80 1.12 3.93
C TRP A 206 8.85 2.11 5.11
N ARG A 207 8.79 1.58 6.34
CA ARG A 207 8.82 2.38 7.59
C ARG A 207 10.08 2.15 8.43
N GLY A 208 11.09 1.49 7.85
CA GLY A 208 12.36 1.20 8.52
C GLY A 208 13.20 2.46 8.81
N PRO A 209 14.45 2.28 9.28
CA PRO A 209 15.11 1.00 9.55
C PRO A 209 14.51 0.26 10.76
N TYR A 210 14.45 -1.07 10.67
CA TYR A 210 13.91 -1.93 11.73
C TYR A 210 14.98 -2.41 12.72
N LEU A 211 16.24 -2.42 12.27
CA LEU A 211 17.43 -2.71 13.06
C LEU A 211 18.39 -1.52 13.02
N ALA A 212 19.22 -1.39 14.05
CA ALA A 212 20.34 -0.46 13.98
C ALA A 212 21.37 -0.96 12.93
N PRO A 213 21.97 -0.07 12.13
CA PRO A 213 23.01 -0.46 11.20
C PRO A 213 24.11 -1.27 11.90
N PRO A 214 24.44 -2.48 11.40
CA PRO A 214 25.48 -3.30 11.99
C PRO A 214 26.83 -2.59 11.89
N ARG A 215 27.59 -2.65 12.98
CA ARG A 215 28.95 -2.12 13.07
C ARG A 215 29.86 -3.21 13.59
N ASP A 216 31.05 -3.30 13.02
CA ASP A 216 32.07 -4.22 13.52
C ASP A 216 32.48 -3.81 14.94
N ARG A 217 32.24 -4.71 15.91
CA ARG A 217 32.61 -4.50 17.31
C ARG A 217 34.05 -4.89 17.60
N TRP A 218 34.64 -5.72 16.73
CA TRP A 218 35.94 -6.34 16.92
C TRP A 218 36.75 -6.37 15.62
N PRO A 219 37.03 -5.21 14.98
CA PRO A 219 37.76 -5.17 13.70
C PRO A 219 39.16 -5.77 13.80
N ALA A 220 39.74 -5.80 15.01
CA ALA A 220 41.03 -6.41 15.28
C ALA A 220 41.03 -7.95 15.14
N ASP A 221 39.87 -8.60 15.21
CA ASP A 221 39.77 -10.06 15.13
C ASP A 221 40.06 -10.58 13.73
N ALA A 222 39.94 -9.77 12.69
CA ALA A 222 40.32 -10.16 11.33
C ALA A 222 41.78 -9.82 11.00
N GLU A 223 42.42 -8.93 11.78
CA GLU A 223 43.77 -8.42 11.51
C GLU A 223 44.88 -9.49 11.60
N HIS A 224 44.62 -10.66 12.20
CA HIS A 224 45.60 -11.75 12.21
C HIS A 224 45.69 -12.49 10.87
N TYR A 225 44.69 -12.36 10.00
CA TYR A 225 44.76 -12.88 8.63
C TYR A 225 45.40 -11.85 7.69
N ALA A 226 44.85 -10.63 7.61
CA ALA A 226 45.37 -9.58 6.74
C ALA A 226 45.35 -8.19 7.38
N LYS A 227 46.36 -7.38 7.06
CA LYS A 227 46.45 -5.96 7.48
C LYS A 227 46.63 -4.99 6.31
N THR A 228 46.87 -5.53 5.13
CA THR A 228 47.11 -4.79 3.90
C THR A 228 46.45 -5.50 2.73
N ASP A 229 46.21 -4.78 1.63
CA ASP A 229 45.67 -5.37 0.40
C ASP A 229 46.56 -6.51 -0.13
N ALA A 230 47.88 -6.41 0.09
CA ALA A 230 48.83 -7.44 -0.27
C ALA A 230 48.69 -8.69 0.60
N ASP A 231 48.45 -8.55 1.91
CA ASP A 231 48.21 -9.69 2.80
C ASP A 231 46.90 -10.39 2.41
N TYR A 232 45.83 -9.62 2.20
CA TYR A 232 44.54 -10.17 1.79
C TYR A 232 44.60 -10.88 0.43
N ALA A 233 45.31 -10.29 -0.53
CA ALA A 233 45.56 -10.92 -1.82
C ALA A 233 46.36 -12.23 -1.70
N ALA A 234 47.18 -12.38 -0.65
CA ALA A 234 47.97 -13.57 -0.37
C ALA A 234 47.22 -14.64 0.44
N LEU A 235 46.05 -14.32 1.02
CA LEU A 235 45.18 -15.31 1.66
C LEU A 235 44.53 -16.26 0.66
N GLY A 236 44.50 -15.89 -0.62
CA GLY A 236 44.03 -16.76 -1.68
C GLY A 236 44.86 -18.04 -1.77
N PRO A 237 44.27 -19.16 -2.20
CA PRO A 237 45.00 -20.39 -2.48
C PRO A 237 46.18 -20.12 -3.40
N ALA A 238 47.34 -20.71 -3.11
CA ALA A 238 48.48 -20.64 -4.02
C ALA A 238 48.11 -21.39 -5.30
N THR A 239 47.70 -20.66 -6.34
CA THR A 239 47.32 -21.15 -7.68
C THR A 239 48.01 -22.46 -8.01
N ILE A 240 47.25 -23.55 -8.09
CA ILE A 240 47.77 -24.79 -8.63
C ILE A 240 48.02 -24.51 -10.12
N ILE A 241 49.29 -24.40 -10.48
CA ILE A 241 49.73 -24.19 -11.86
C ILE A 241 49.28 -25.40 -12.68
N GLY A 242 48.15 -25.32 -13.39
CA GLY A 242 47.75 -26.39 -14.29
C GLY A 242 46.40 -26.30 -14.97
N ILE A 243 45.31 -26.08 -14.23
CA ILE A 243 43.93 -26.19 -14.75
C ILE A 243 43.03 -25.67 -13.64
N GLY A 244 42.22 -24.63 -13.92
CA GLY A 244 41.11 -24.15 -13.07
C GLY A 244 41.48 -23.71 -11.65
N GLU A 245 41.00 -22.56 -11.20
CA GLU A 245 40.70 -22.47 -9.78
C GLU A 245 39.41 -23.28 -9.59
N ASP A 246 39.51 -24.50 -9.07
CA ASP A 246 38.37 -25.39 -8.76
C ASP A 246 37.46 -24.83 -7.63
N TRP A 247 37.53 -23.51 -7.37
CA TRP A 247 36.68 -22.80 -6.42
C TRP A 247 35.28 -22.58 -6.99
N GLU A 248 35.18 -22.56 -8.32
CA GLU A 248 33.95 -22.28 -9.04
C GLU A 248 33.01 -23.47 -9.15
N ASP A 249 33.28 -24.71 -8.71
CA ASP A 249 32.32 -25.81 -8.92
C ASP A 249 31.61 -26.29 -7.64
N GLY A 250 32.01 -25.82 -6.45
CA GLY A 250 31.43 -26.28 -5.19
C GLY A 250 31.57 -27.79 -4.93
N ASP A 251 32.26 -28.52 -5.79
CA ASP A 251 32.56 -29.95 -5.61
C ASP A 251 33.89 -30.13 -4.89
N TYR A 252 34.24 -29.16 -4.05
CA TYR A 252 35.20 -29.38 -2.99
C TYR A 252 34.53 -30.34 -1.98
N ASP A 253 34.57 -31.63 -2.31
CA ASP A 253 34.41 -32.78 -1.43
C ASP A 253 35.81 -33.07 -0.88
N PRO A 254 36.31 -32.28 0.10
CA PRO A 254 37.57 -32.62 0.72
C PRO A 254 37.40 -34.02 1.32
N ASP A 255 38.28 -34.95 0.97
CA ASP A 255 38.32 -36.26 1.60
C ASP A 255 38.20 -36.07 3.13
N ASP A 256 37.25 -36.74 3.78
CA ASP A 256 36.93 -36.64 5.23
C ASP A 256 38.19 -36.41 6.12
N GLY A 257 38.53 -35.14 6.40
CA GLY A 257 39.76 -34.73 7.08
C GLY A 257 40.67 -33.73 6.35
N ASP A 258 40.48 -33.50 5.06
CA ASP A 258 41.03 -32.34 4.34
C ASP A 258 40.17 -31.11 4.68
N PRO A 259 40.79 -29.95 4.94
CA PRO A 259 40.04 -28.73 5.20
C PRO A 259 39.33 -28.33 3.90
N GLY A 260 38.00 -28.46 3.87
CA GLY A 260 37.14 -27.86 2.85
C GLY A 260 37.22 -26.33 2.83
N GLU A 261 36.21 -25.64 2.30
CA GLU A 261 36.09 -24.15 2.34
C GLU A 261 36.51 -23.52 3.69
N TYR A 262 36.43 -24.27 4.79
CA TYR A 262 37.00 -24.02 6.12
C TYR A 262 38.50 -23.64 6.19
N GLY A 263 39.28 -23.98 5.17
CA GLY A 263 40.71 -23.69 5.06
C GLY A 263 41.03 -22.39 4.34
N ASP A 264 40.04 -21.70 3.78
CA ASP A 264 40.29 -20.42 3.13
C ASP A 264 40.46 -19.33 4.20
N GLU A 265 41.72 -18.96 4.46
CA GLU A 265 42.03 -17.83 5.33
C GLU A 265 41.33 -16.56 4.83
N LYS A 266 41.03 -16.46 3.53
CA LYS A 266 40.30 -15.34 2.93
C LYS A 266 38.83 -15.35 3.30
N GLU A 267 38.15 -16.50 3.27
CA GLU A 267 36.76 -16.63 3.74
C GLU A 267 36.66 -16.36 5.24
N GLN A 268 37.58 -16.93 6.02
CA GLN A 268 37.61 -16.68 7.47
C GLN A 268 37.85 -15.20 7.79
N PHE A 269 38.70 -14.52 7.02
CA PHE A 269 38.84 -13.08 7.10
C PHE A 269 37.53 -12.37 6.77
N ARG A 270 36.88 -12.73 5.65
CA ARG A 270 35.60 -12.13 5.23
C ARG A 270 34.55 -12.28 6.30
N LEU A 271 34.34 -13.48 6.86
CA LEU A 271 33.35 -13.72 7.90
C LEU A 271 33.55 -12.83 9.12
N LEU A 272 34.80 -12.54 9.48
CA LEU A 272 35.13 -11.64 10.59
C LEU A 272 35.00 -10.15 10.25
N GLN A 273 34.98 -9.78 8.96
CA GLN A 273 34.66 -8.41 8.52
C GLN A 273 33.15 -8.19 8.61
N THR A 274 32.70 -7.67 9.75
CA THR A 274 31.27 -7.51 10.05
C THR A 274 30.76 -6.08 9.89
N ASP A 275 31.61 -5.16 9.42
CA ASP A 275 31.17 -3.79 9.16
C ASP A 275 30.14 -3.78 8.01
N GLY A 276 28.94 -3.27 8.30
CA GLY A 276 27.80 -3.33 7.37
C GLY A 276 27.11 -4.71 7.26
N ARG A 277 27.46 -5.71 8.09
CA ARG A 277 26.86 -7.05 8.07
C ARG A 277 26.40 -7.51 9.46
N LEU A 278 25.25 -8.19 9.54
CA LEU A 278 24.76 -8.72 10.80
C LEU A 278 25.67 -9.84 11.29
N ALA A 279 26.05 -9.82 12.57
CA ALA A 279 27.02 -10.73 13.14
C ALA A 279 26.47 -11.57 14.30
N ASP A 280 27.02 -12.76 14.47
CA ASP A 280 26.75 -13.66 15.57
C ASP A 280 27.51 -13.27 16.85
N GLY A 281 27.28 -14.01 17.94
CA GLY A 281 27.97 -13.81 19.20
C GLY A 281 29.48 -14.05 19.17
N TRP A 282 30.00 -14.71 18.12
CA TRP A 282 31.43 -14.92 17.92
C TRP A 282 32.09 -13.85 17.04
N GLY A 283 31.33 -12.84 16.58
CA GLY A 283 31.84 -11.75 15.76
C GLY A 283 32.01 -12.11 14.29
N ARG A 284 31.36 -13.18 13.82
CA ARG A 284 31.31 -13.51 12.39
C ARG A 284 29.97 -13.12 11.80
N ALA A 285 29.92 -12.84 10.52
CA ALA A 285 28.64 -12.56 9.87
C ALA A 285 27.71 -13.78 9.90
N LEU A 286 26.43 -13.48 10.05
CA LEU A 286 25.34 -14.43 9.84
C LEU A 286 25.18 -14.68 8.34
N ARG A 287 24.81 -15.92 8.01
CA ARG A 287 24.43 -16.32 6.66
C ARG A 287 22.91 -16.30 6.51
N PHE A 288 22.41 -15.89 5.35
CA PHE A 288 20.98 -15.69 5.10
C PHE A 288 20.54 -16.41 3.84
N PHE A 289 19.42 -17.10 3.84
CA PHE A 289 18.97 -17.80 2.63
C PHE A 289 17.48 -17.60 2.42
N ILE A 290 17.03 -17.62 1.16
CA ILE A 290 15.61 -17.60 0.82
C ILE A 290 15.34 -18.77 -0.11
N THR A 291 14.73 -19.83 0.41
CA THR A 291 14.47 -21.04 -0.38
C THR A 291 12.99 -21.37 -0.45
N ALA A 292 12.61 -22.30 -1.33
CA ALA A 292 11.26 -22.86 -1.30
C ALA A 292 11.00 -23.66 0.00
N ASP A 293 9.73 -23.76 0.39
CA ASP A 293 9.28 -24.63 1.47
C ASP A 293 9.08 -26.06 0.98
N PRO A 294 9.89 -27.03 1.47
CA PRO A 294 9.81 -28.41 1.01
C PRO A 294 8.48 -29.06 1.43
N ASP A 295 7.85 -28.55 2.51
CA ASP A 295 6.57 -29.07 2.98
C ASP A 295 5.38 -28.44 2.24
N ARG A 296 5.56 -27.29 1.57
CA ARG A 296 4.47 -26.49 0.97
C ARG A 296 4.91 -25.80 -0.33
N PRO A 297 4.62 -26.40 -1.49
CA PRO A 297 4.92 -25.79 -2.79
C PRO A 297 4.33 -24.38 -2.93
N GLY A 298 5.16 -23.43 -3.40
CA GLY A 298 4.79 -22.02 -3.56
C GLY A 298 5.05 -21.14 -2.33
N GLU A 299 5.34 -21.74 -1.18
CA GLU A 299 5.82 -21.03 0.00
C GLU A 299 7.36 -20.97 0.00
N THR A 300 7.91 -20.00 0.70
CA THR A 300 9.36 -19.80 0.91
C THR A 300 9.75 -19.77 2.39
N LEU A 301 11.02 -20.06 2.68
CA LEU A 301 11.66 -19.97 3.99
C LEU A 301 12.77 -18.94 3.96
N PHE A 302 12.82 -18.12 5.00
CA PHE A 302 13.94 -17.23 5.29
C PHE A 302 14.81 -17.86 6.38
N TRP A 303 16.05 -18.19 6.05
CA TRP A 303 17.02 -18.82 6.95
C TRP A 303 17.99 -17.79 7.50
N VAL A 304 18.37 -17.96 8.76
CA VAL A 304 19.50 -17.24 9.38
C VAL A 304 20.36 -18.25 10.11
N ILE A 305 21.65 -18.33 9.76
CA ILE A 305 22.55 -19.36 10.26
C ILE A 305 23.79 -18.72 10.89
N SER A 306 24.19 -19.26 12.05
CA SER A 306 25.49 -19.06 12.67
C SER A 306 26.20 -20.41 12.76
N GLU A 307 27.43 -20.46 12.25
CA GLU A 307 28.32 -21.64 12.20
C GLU A 307 28.90 -22.06 13.57
N GLY A 308 28.27 -21.63 14.68
CA GLY A 308 28.64 -22.06 16.03
C GLY A 308 30.11 -21.84 16.44
N PRO A 309 30.54 -22.37 17.59
CA PRO A 309 31.93 -22.28 18.04
C PRO A 309 32.97 -22.87 17.07
N ASP A 310 32.63 -23.93 16.33
CA ASP A 310 33.60 -24.68 15.54
C ASP A 310 33.89 -24.08 14.16
N ARG A 311 33.03 -23.14 13.71
CA ARG A 311 33.14 -22.40 12.45
C ARG A 311 32.93 -23.28 11.24
N LYS A 312 32.08 -24.28 11.38
CA LYS A 312 31.77 -25.22 10.33
C LYS A 312 30.31 -25.17 9.94
N GLY A 313 30.04 -25.60 8.72
CA GLY A 313 28.75 -25.49 8.07
C GLY A 313 28.77 -26.25 6.76
N THR A 314 28.09 -27.39 6.71
CA THR A 314 27.88 -28.12 5.46
C THR A 314 26.58 -27.59 4.85
N TYR A 315 26.72 -27.01 3.66
CA TYR A 315 25.63 -26.44 2.88
C TYR A 315 25.36 -27.30 1.64
N PRO A 316 24.18 -27.18 1.00
CA PRO A 316 23.92 -27.76 -0.32
C PRO A 316 25.08 -27.49 -1.28
N LYS A 317 25.37 -28.46 -2.17
CA LYS A 317 26.39 -28.30 -3.22
C LYS A 317 25.88 -27.26 -4.25
N LYS A 318 26.65 -27.00 -5.29
CA LYS A 318 26.45 -25.81 -6.15
C LYS A 318 25.89 -26.16 -7.54
N GLY A 319 25.24 -27.31 -7.66
CA GLY A 319 25.03 -27.93 -8.98
C GLY A 319 26.36 -28.29 -9.67
N GLU A 320 26.30 -28.66 -10.95
CA GLU A 320 27.50 -29.06 -11.72
C GLU A 320 27.86 -28.00 -12.77
N ILE A 321 29.12 -27.56 -12.79
CA ILE A 321 29.70 -26.82 -13.91
C ILE A 321 29.97 -27.77 -15.08
N SER A 322 29.45 -27.42 -16.26
CA SER A 322 29.83 -28.07 -17.52
C SER A 322 30.33 -27.02 -18.52
N GLY A 323 31.64 -26.80 -18.55
CA GLY A 323 32.27 -25.76 -19.37
C GLY A 323 32.16 -24.38 -18.70
N ILE A 324 31.44 -23.45 -19.33
CA ILE A 324 31.10 -22.12 -18.76
C ILE A 324 29.61 -22.01 -18.38
N THR A 325 28.87 -23.11 -18.49
CA THR A 325 27.45 -23.16 -18.17
C THR A 325 27.28 -23.82 -16.81
N TRP A 326 26.69 -23.06 -15.89
CA TRP A 326 26.21 -23.54 -14.62
C TRP A 326 24.89 -24.27 -14.81
N THR A 327 24.81 -25.52 -14.33
CA THR A 327 23.54 -26.23 -14.25
C THR A 327 23.08 -26.20 -12.81
N ILE A 328 22.06 -25.41 -12.51
CA ILE A 328 21.42 -25.42 -11.19
C ILE A 328 20.88 -26.83 -10.95
N ASP A 329 21.32 -27.48 -9.87
CA ASP A 329 20.68 -28.70 -9.41
C ASP A 329 19.43 -28.31 -8.62
N PRO A 330 18.22 -28.56 -9.15
CA PRO A 330 16.98 -28.18 -8.48
C PRO A 330 16.77 -28.91 -7.14
N ASP A 331 17.46 -30.03 -6.91
CA ASP A 331 17.37 -30.81 -5.68
C ASP A 331 18.37 -30.30 -4.61
N ASP A 332 19.22 -29.34 -4.96
CA ASP A 332 20.32 -28.83 -4.11
C ASP A 332 19.97 -27.51 -3.43
N ILE A 333 18.72 -27.39 -2.97
CA ILE A 333 18.23 -26.22 -2.25
C ILE A 333 18.41 -26.42 -0.74
N MET A 334 18.64 -25.34 0.03
CA MET A 334 18.84 -25.41 1.50
C MET A 334 17.76 -26.21 2.23
N SER A 335 16.52 -26.15 1.74
CA SER A 335 15.40 -26.91 2.29
C SER A 335 15.53 -28.43 2.18
N GLU A 336 16.29 -28.94 1.22
CA GLU A 336 16.44 -30.37 0.95
C GLU A 336 17.80 -30.90 1.41
N ALA A 337 18.87 -30.12 1.22
CA ALA A 337 20.24 -30.58 1.42
C ALA A 337 20.90 -30.14 2.75
N TYR A 338 20.35 -29.18 3.49
CA TYR A 338 20.89 -28.83 4.82
C TYR A 338 20.54 -29.88 5.88
N ASP A 339 21.53 -30.66 6.31
CA ASP A 339 21.39 -31.67 7.37
C ASP A 339 21.85 -31.12 8.73
N GLU A 340 20.90 -30.93 9.66
CA GLU A 340 21.19 -30.50 11.05
C GLU A 340 21.98 -31.55 11.87
N ASP A 341 21.94 -32.83 11.46
CA ASP A 341 22.65 -33.93 12.13
C ASP A 341 24.08 -34.13 11.61
N ASP A 342 24.44 -33.46 10.50
CA ASP A 342 25.79 -33.47 9.93
C ASP A 342 26.82 -33.02 10.98
N ALA A 343 27.98 -33.66 11.00
CA ALA A 343 28.98 -33.41 12.04
C ALA A 343 29.44 -31.95 12.10
N CYS A 344 29.43 -31.23 10.97
CA CYS A 344 29.78 -29.82 10.86
C CYS A 344 28.62 -28.86 11.14
N ASN A 345 27.38 -29.35 11.23
CA ASN A 345 26.20 -28.53 11.47
C ASN A 345 25.64 -28.64 12.90
N ARG A 346 26.15 -29.58 13.71
CA ARG A 346 25.60 -29.89 15.03
C ARG A 346 25.64 -28.76 16.05
N ASP A 347 26.61 -27.86 15.96
CA ASP A 347 26.72 -26.69 16.83
C ASP A 347 26.21 -25.41 16.16
N ASN A 348 25.72 -25.50 14.92
CA ASN A 348 25.10 -24.38 14.24
C ASN A 348 23.84 -23.94 14.97
N ILE A 349 23.64 -22.63 14.98
CA ILE A 349 22.41 -22.01 15.47
C ILE A 349 21.65 -21.57 14.23
N VAL A 350 20.52 -22.23 13.98
CA VAL A 350 19.68 -22.01 12.81
C VAL A 350 18.35 -21.39 13.25
N MET A 351 17.95 -20.33 12.58
CA MET A 351 16.59 -19.77 12.66
C MET A 351 15.94 -19.89 11.29
N LYS A 352 14.71 -20.44 11.27
CA LYS A 352 13.88 -20.56 10.06
C LYS A 352 12.62 -19.72 10.27
N VAL A 353 12.29 -18.89 9.29
CA VAL A 353 11.06 -18.08 9.28
C VAL A 353 10.27 -18.45 8.04
N PHE A 354 9.05 -18.96 8.20
CA PHE A 354 8.26 -19.47 7.09
C PHE A 354 7.30 -18.40 6.56
N SER A 355 7.15 -18.32 5.24
CA SER A 355 6.18 -17.43 4.60
C SER A 355 4.73 -17.78 4.94
N ARG A 356 4.44 -19.07 5.09
CA ARG A 356 3.15 -19.59 5.56
C ARG A 356 2.71 -19.08 6.94
N ASP A 357 3.63 -18.53 7.75
CA ASP A 357 3.31 -18.00 9.07
C ASP A 357 2.78 -16.55 9.00
N TRP A 358 3.09 -15.81 7.93
CA TRP A 358 2.69 -14.41 7.76
C TRP A 358 1.79 -14.14 6.56
N ARG A 359 1.87 -14.92 5.48
CA ARG A 359 1.01 -14.74 4.29
C ARG A 359 -0.48 -14.78 4.62
N PRO A 360 -1.00 -15.77 5.39
CA PRO A 360 -2.41 -15.78 5.76
C PRO A 360 -2.83 -14.54 6.57
N ARG A 361 -1.91 -13.97 7.37
CA ARG A 361 -2.15 -12.75 8.15
C ARG A 361 -2.19 -11.51 7.26
N LEU A 362 -1.34 -11.44 6.24
CA LEU A 362 -1.42 -10.38 5.24
C LEU A 362 -2.71 -10.50 4.44
N GLU A 363 -3.07 -11.70 3.98
CA GLU A 363 -4.34 -11.94 3.28
C GLU A 363 -5.55 -11.53 4.14
N GLU A 364 -5.56 -11.88 5.43
CA GLU A 364 -6.60 -11.47 6.38
C GLU A 364 -6.65 -9.94 6.54
N ARG A 365 -5.48 -9.29 6.61
CA ARG A 365 -5.37 -7.83 6.65
C ARG A 365 -5.91 -7.19 5.37
N GLU A 366 -5.49 -7.65 4.20
CA GLU A 366 -5.93 -7.15 2.90
C GLU A 366 -7.45 -7.34 2.73
N ALA A 367 -7.98 -8.51 3.09
CA ALA A 367 -9.41 -8.77 3.07
C ALA A 367 -10.19 -7.85 4.02
N CYS A 368 -9.66 -7.59 5.22
CA CYS A 368 -10.28 -6.67 6.17
C CYS A 368 -10.25 -5.22 5.65
N ARG A 369 -9.11 -4.74 5.14
CA ARG A 369 -8.97 -3.39 4.57
C ARG A 369 -9.88 -3.19 3.37
N ARG A 370 -9.98 -4.20 2.49
CA ARG A 370 -10.95 -4.23 1.40
C ARG A 370 -12.38 -4.10 1.92
N ALA A 371 -12.76 -4.85 2.95
CA ALA A 371 -14.09 -4.75 3.55
C ALA A 371 -14.38 -3.36 4.15
N VAL A 372 -13.38 -2.71 4.76
CA VAL A 372 -13.47 -1.33 5.26
C VAL A 372 -13.66 -0.34 4.11
N THR A 373 -12.94 -0.53 3.00
CA THR A 373 -13.08 0.26 1.77
C THR A 373 -14.47 0.08 1.17
N GLU A 374 -14.95 -1.15 1.01
CA GLU A 374 -16.29 -1.45 0.51
C GLU A 374 -17.38 -0.83 1.39
N ALA A 375 -17.25 -0.90 2.72
CA ALA A 375 -18.16 -0.24 3.64
C ALA A 375 -18.10 1.30 3.52
N THR A 376 -16.93 1.86 3.21
CA THR A 376 -16.76 3.30 2.97
C THR A 376 -17.39 3.73 1.65
N LEU A 377 -17.19 2.98 0.57
CA LEU A 377 -17.83 3.22 -0.71
C LEU A 377 -19.35 3.03 -0.64
N GLU A 378 -19.86 2.10 0.17
CA GLU A 378 -21.30 1.96 0.41
C GLU A 378 -21.87 3.16 1.17
N ARG A 379 -21.15 3.70 2.17
CA ARG A 379 -21.54 4.95 2.83
C ARG A 379 -21.54 6.12 1.85
N LEU A 380 -20.53 6.20 0.99
CA LEU A 380 -20.41 7.22 -0.04
C LEU A 380 -21.52 7.11 -1.09
N ARG A 381 -21.85 5.90 -1.53
CA ARG A 381 -22.98 5.62 -2.41
C ARG A 381 -24.27 6.15 -1.78
N ARG A 382 -24.52 5.86 -0.50
CA ARG A 382 -25.69 6.40 0.20
C ARG A 382 -25.69 7.92 0.31
N ALA A 383 -24.53 8.52 0.53
CA ALA A 383 -24.40 9.98 0.55
C ALA A 383 -24.66 10.61 -0.83
N LEU A 384 -24.28 9.93 -1.91
CA LEU A 384 -24.45 10.41 -3.28
C LEU A 384 -25.88 10.24 -3.79
N VAL A 385 -26.43 9.03 -3.66
CA VAL A 385 -27.70 8.63 -4.31
C VAL A 385 -28.80 8.24 -3.33
N GLY A 386 -28.55 8.27 -2.02
CA GLY A 386 -29.53 7.95 -1.00
C GLY A 386 -29.49 6.52 -0.46
N SER A 387 -30.29 6.26 0.58
CA SER A 387 -30.28 5.02 1.38
C SER A 387 -30.57 3.72 0.61
N GLN A 388 -31.15 3.81 -0.59
CA GLN A 388 -31.48 2.72 -1.49
C GLN A 388 -31.35 3.24 -2.94
N THR A 389 -30.90 2.42 -3.90
CA THR A 389 -30.83 2.89 -5.29
C THR A 389 -32.24 3.07 -5.88
N PRO A 390 -32.44 3.97 -6.86
CA PRO A 390 -33.68 4.03 -7.62
C PRO A 390 -34.07 2.67 -8.24
N ALA A 391 -33.08 1.90 -8.68
CA ALA A 391 -33.26 0.52 -9.18
C ALA A 391 -33.79 -0.48 -8.13
N GLU A 392 -33.57 -0.20 -6.85
CA GLU A 392 -34.09 -0.98 -5.70
C GLU A 392 -35.42 -0.42 -5.15
N GLY A 393 -35.99 0.60 -5.79
CA GLY A 393 -37.24 1.25 -5.34
C GLY A 393 -37.06 2.20 -4.15
N GLY A 394 -35.84 2.71 -3.96
CA GLY A 394 -35.45 3.59 -2.88
C GLY A 394 -35.56 5.08 -3.14
N PHE A 395 -35.53 5.88 -2.06
CA PHE A 395 -35.45 7.34 -2.17
C PHE A 395 -34.03 7.77 -2.56
N ASN A 396 -33.93 8.62 -3.57
CA ASN A 396 -32.74 9.45 -3.73
C ASN A 396 -32.80 10.63 -2.75
N ASP A 397 -32.47 10.36 -1.49
CA ASP A 397 -32.35 11.33 -0.41
C ASP A 397 -30.91 11.83 -0.18
N GLY A 398 -29.97 11.39 -1.02
CA GLY A 398 -28.59 11.83 -1.01
C GLY A 398 -28.35 13.15 -1.76
N PHE A 399 -27.08 13.45 -2.01
CA PHE A 399 -26.61 14.66 -2.69
C PHE A 399 -27.31 14.88 -4.03
N THR A 400 -27.36 13.86 -4.88
CA THR A 400 -27.91 13.98 -6.23
C THR A 400 -29.41 14.26 -6.22
N GLY A 401 -30.16 13.72 -5.25
CA GLY A 401 -31.57 14.07 -5.06
C GLY A 401 -31.81 15.44 -4.43
N ALA A 402 -30.90 15.87 -3.54
CA ALA A 402 -30.98 17.19 -2.93
C ALA A 402 -30.66 18.32 -3.95
N LEU A 403 -29.63 18.13 -4.78
CA LEU A 403 -29.08 19.18 -5.65
C LEU A 403 -29.33 18.94 -7.14
N CYS A 404 -29.94 17.82 -7.52
CA CYS A 404 -30.30 17.50 -8.91
C CYS A 404 -29.09 17.45 -9.87
N ARG A 405 -27.89 17.16 -9.34
CA ARG A 405 -26.63 17.09 -10.09
C ARG A 405 -25.62 16.21 -9.36
N LEU A 406 -24.57 15.75 -10.08
CA LEU A 406 -23.38 15.18 -9.45
C LEU A 406 -22.60 16.27 -8.68
N PRO A 407 -21.86 15.90 -7.63
CA PRO A 407 -21.01 16.85 -6.92
C PRO A 407 -19.93 17.39 -7.85
N ARG A 408 -19.57 18.67 -7.67
CA ARG A 408 -18.35 19.21 -8.26
C ARG A 408 -17.14 18.65 -7.52
N LEU A 409 -16.02 18.56 -8.22
CA LEU A 409 -14.75 18.10 -7.67
C LEU A 409 -13.88 19.31 -7.37
N PHE A 410 -13.26 19.29 -6.19
CA PHE A 410 -12.38 20.34 -5.71
C PHE A 410 -10.97 19.80 -5.57
N ARG A 411 -9.96 20.60 -5.90
CA ARG A 411 -8.55 20.32 -5.63
C ARG A 411 -8.01 21.32 -4.64
N TRP A 412 -7.09 20.87 -3.78
CA TRP A 412 -6.33 21.77 -2.94
C TRP A 412 -5.24 22.45 -3.74
N GLU A 413 -5.30 23.76 -3.82
CA GLU A 413 -4.28 24.58 -4.43
C GLU A 413 -3.43 25.19 -3.33
N PRO A 414 -2.13 24.84 -3.24
CA PRO A 414 -1.24 25.57 -2.37
C PRO A 414 -1.19 27.01 -2.87
N GLY A 415 -1.43 27.95 -1.97
CA GLY A 415 -1.41 29.37 -2.28
C GLY A 415 -0.06 29.78 -2.84
N ASP A 416 -0.05 30.65 -3.86
CA ASP A 416 1.22 31.19 -4.35
C ASP A 416 1.74 32.21 -3.33
N PRO A 417 2.88 31.94 -2.66
CA PRO A 417 3.45 32.85 -1.68
C PRO A 417 3.82 34.21 -2.31
N ALA A 418 3.93 34.31 -3.64
CA ALA A 418 4.19 35.56 -4.35
C ALA A 418 2.94 36.42 -4.58
N THR A 419 1.76 35.82 -4.73
CA THR A 419 0.48 36.55 -4.88
C THR A 419 -0.21 36.82 -3.56
N LEU A 420 0.24 36.18 -2.47
CA LEU A 420 -0.44 36.13 -1.17
C LEU A 420 -1.83 35.46 -1.27
N ASP A 421 -2.01 34.58 -2.24
CA ASP A 421 -3.19 33.73 -2.26
C ASP A 421 -3.06 32.73 -1.10
N ASP A 422 -4.13 32.60 -0.33
CA ASP A 422 -4.19 31.64 0.77
C ASP A 422 -4.42 30.24 0.19
N ASP A 423 -3.88 29.21 0.85
CA ASP A 423 -4.15 27.83 0.45
C ASP A 423 -5.68 27.58 0.49
N THR A 424 -6.25 27.17 -0.64
CA THR A 424 -7.70 27.02 -0.77
C THR A 424 -8.07 25.79 -1.57
N TRP A 425 -9.31 25.38 -1.39
CA TRP A 425 -9.96 24.42 -2.27
C TRP A 425 -10.59 25.18 -3.43
N ASP A 426 -10.34 24.73 -4.66
CA ASP A 426 -10.91 25.31 -5.88
C ASP A 426 -11.54 24.20 -6.73
N ASP A 427 -12.64 24.49 -7.44
CA ASP A 427 -13.25 23.59 -8.43
C ASP A 427 -12.86 23.90 -9.89
N ARG A 428 -12.04 24.95 -10.06
CA ARG A 428 -11.63 25.59 -11.32
C ARG A 428 -12.84 26.10 -12.10
N ASP A 429 -13.00 27.41 -12.03
CA ASP A 429 -14.05 28.17 -12.68
C ASP A 429 -14.29 27.78 -14.15
N ALA A 430 -15.54 27.93 -14.59
CA ALA A 430 -16.04 27.51 -15.90
C ALA A 430 -15.28 28.06 -17.14
N ALA A 431 -14.43 29.07 -16.97
CA ALA A 431 -13.61 29.62 -18.06
C ALA A 431 -12.43 28.73 -18.46
N ASP A 432 -11.88 27.96 -17.50
CA ASP A 432 -10.65 27.19 -17.69
C ASP A 432 -10.87 25.66 -17.65
N GLY A 433 -12.13 25.24 -17.49
CA GLY A 433 -12.56 23.83 -17.46
C GLY A 433 -12.66 23.30 -16.03
N ALA A 434 -13.80 22.71 -15.70
CA ALA A 434 -14.03 22.13 -14.38
C ALA A 434 -13.09 20.94 -14.11
N TYR A 435 -12.73 20.73 -12.84
CA TYR A 435 -11.96 19.56 -12.47
C TYR A 435 -12.69 18.25 -12.78
N THR A 436 -12.03 17.41 -13.56
CA THR A 436 -12.41 16.03 -13.82
C THR A 436 -11.82 15.08 -12.78
N LYS A 437 -10.88 15.55 -11.96
CA LYS A 437 -10.29 14.82 -10.83
C LYS A 437 -10.19 15.68 -9.57
N GLY A 438 -10.61 15.15 -8.43
CA GLY A 438 -10.48 15.87 -7.16
C GLY A 438 -11.25 15.23 -6.00
N SER A 439 -11.73 16.07 -5.08
CA SER A 439 -12.52 15.68 -3.90
C SER A 439 -13.94 16.26 -3.99
N ALA A 440 -14.95 15.43 -3.74
CA ALA A 440 -16.35 15.85 -3.70
C ALA A 440 -16.73 16.54 -2.38
N ARG A 441 -16.10 17.67 -2.04
CA ARG A 441 -16.27 18.40 -0.75
C ARG A 441 -17.72 18.76 -0.43
N GLY A 442 -18.50 19.03 -1.47
CA GLY A 442 -19.92 19.25 -1.36
C GLY A 442 -20.69 18.12 -0.69
N LEU A 443 -20.09 16.96 -0.38
CA LEU A 443 -20.73 15.89 0.40
C LEU A 443 -20.73 16.15 1.91
N TRP A 444 -19.86 17.01 2.44
CA TRP A 444 -19.77 17.28 3.89
C TRP A 444 -19.75 18.75 4.28
N THR A 445 -19.61 19.68 3.34
CA THR A 445 -19.70 21.13 3.58
C THR A 445 -20.59 21.83 2.55
N ASP A 446 -21.31 22.86 2.99
CA ASP A 446 -22.05 23.80 2.12
C ASP A 446 -21.17 24.92 1.56
N THR A 447 -19.95 25.06 2.07
CA THR A 447 -18.95 26.05 1.67
C THR A 447 -17.68 25.31 1.26
N PRO A 448 -17.66 24.66 0.07
CA PRO A 448 -16.52 23.85 -0.37
C PRO A 448 -15.23 24.66 -0.48
N ASN A 449 -15.37 25.90 -0.94
CA ASN A 449 -14.34 26.92 -1.08
C ASN A 449 -14.71 28.11 -0.19
N ALA A 450 -13.92 28.39 0.84
CA ALA A 450 -14.22 29.48 1.76
C ALA A 450 -13.95 30.88 1.15
N LEU A 451 -13.21 30.94 0.05
CA LEU A 451 -12.82 32.19 -0.62
C LEU A 451 -13.75 32.54 -1.79
N ASP A 452 -14.42 31.55 -2.39
CA ASP A 452 -15.40 31.77 -3.45
C ASP A 452 -16.82 31.30 -3.06
N SER A 453 -17.67 32.28 -2.73
CA SER A 453 -19.10 32.02 -2.48
C SER A 453 -19.88 31.54 -3.72
N GLY A 454 -19.29 31.59 -4.91
CA GLY A 454 -19.83 30.99 -6.13
C GLY A 454 -19.95 29.47 -6.06
N ASP A 455 -19.18 28.85 -5.17
CA ASP A 455 -19.16 27.39 -4.95
C ASP A 455 -20.12 26.94 -3.85
N ASP A 456 -20.68 27.89 -3.11
CA ASP A 456 -21.56 27.61 -1.97
C ASP A 456 -22.82 26.86 -2.43
N LEU A 457 -23.17 25.81 -1.68
CA LEU A 457 -24.35 25.02 -1.94
C LEU A 457 -25.57 25.71 -1.32
N ALA A 458 -26.45 26.21 -2.17
CA ALA A 458 -27.66 26.90 -1.73
C ALA A 458 -28.54 26.00 -0.85
N ALA A 459 -28.86 26.48 0.35
CA ALA A 459 -29.85 25.86 1.22
C ALA A 459 -31.26 25.90 0.57
N PRO A 460 -32.16 24.95 0.90
CA PRO A 460 -33.53 24.97 0.42
C PRO A 460 -34.21 26.29 0.76
N THR A 461 -34.67 27.01 -0.26
CA THR A 461 -35.44 28.23 -0.11
C THR A 461 -36.94 27.92 -0.09
N ALA A 462 -37.76 28.93 0.24
CA ALA A 462 -39.22 28.80 0.12
C ALA A 462 -39.68 28.52 -1.32
N ALA A 463 -38.89 28.96 -2.32
CA ALA A 463 -39.14 28.72 -3.74
C ALA A 463 -38.64 27.34 -4.19
N SER A 464 -37.50 26.89 -3.66
CA SER A 464 -36.91 25.58 -3.93
C SER A 464 -37.25 24.55 -2.84
N ARG A 465 -38.49 24.52 -2.34
CA ARG A 465 -38.88 23.51 -1.33
C ARG A 465 -38.48 22.14 -1.85
N GLY A 466 -37.67 21.42 -1.06
CA GLY A 466 -37.15 20.10 -1.39
C GLY A 466 -35.96 20.00 -2.33
N ILE A 467 -35.47 21.10 -2.89
CA ILE A 467 -34.23 21.17 -3.67
C ILE A 467 -33.28 22.16 -2.98
N GLY A 468 -32.04 21.75 -2.77
CA GLY A 468 -31.02 22.51 -2.05
C GLY A 468 -30.33 21.65 -1.00
N TRP A 469 -29.21 22.17 -0.50
CA TRP A 469 -28.37 21.51 0.48
C TRP A 469 -29.07 21.33 1.83
N ARG A 470 -29.30 20.07 2.22
CA ARG A 470 -30.03 19.74 3.47
C ARG A 470 -29.12 19.54 4.68
N GLY A 471 -27.82 19.78 4.51
CA GLY A 471 -26.78 19.50 5.48
C GLY A 471 -25.81 18.41 4.99
N PRO A 472 -24.74 18.15 5.77
CA PRO A 472 -23.71 17.16 5.43
C PRO A 472 -24.30 15.77 5.17
N ASN A 473 -24.03 15.22 3.98
CA ASN A 473 -24.36 13.83 3.63
C ASN A 473 -23.34 12.85 4.20
N LEU A 474 -22.11 13.33 4.45
CA LEU A 474 -21.05 12.63 5.16
C LEU A 474 -20.49 13.50 6.29
N PRO A 475 -19.95 12.90 7.36
CA PRO A 475 -19.06 13.62 8.27
C PRO A 475 -17.84 14.14 7.49
N ALA A 476 -17.37 15.34 7.86
CA ALA A 476 -16.11 15.85 7.32
C ALA A 476 -14.97 14.85 7.62
N PRO A 477 -14.12 14.53 6.63
CA PRO A 477 -12.99 13.63 6.84
C PRO A 477 -11.96 14.25 7.79
N PHE A 478 -11.12 13.41 8.38
CA PHE A 478 -10.02 13.89 9.23
C PHE A 478 -8.95 14.59 8.37
N GLY A 479 -8.37 15.65 8.91
CA GLY A 479 -7.31 16.42 8.24
C GLY A 479 -7.61 17.92 8.25
N ASN A 480 -6.71 18.71 7.68
CA ASN A 480 -6.88 20.14 7.41
C ASN A 480 -6.30 20.43 6.02
N GLY A 481 -6.86 21.42 5.32
CA GLY A 481 -6.43 21.81 3.98
C GLY A 481 -6.46 20.62 3.03
N GLY A 482 -5.40 20.41 2.23
CA GLY A 482 -5.30 19.31 1.28
C GLY A 482 -5.32 17.91 1.88
N ASN A 483 -5.20 17.77 3.21
CA ASN A 483 -5.33 16.48 3.89
C ASN A 483 -6.78 16.14 4.28
N GLU A 484 -7.72 17.08 4.13
CA GLU A 484 -9.15 16.88 4.42
C GLU A 484 -9.82 16.08 3.28
N VAL A 485 -9.41 14.83 3.12
CA VAL A 485 -9.84 13.91 2.05
C VAL A 485 -10.41 12.61 2.61
N LEU A 486 -11.38 12.03 1.91
CA LEU A 486 -11.90 10.70 2.27
C LEU A 486 -10.81 9.65 2.01
N ARG A 487 -10.66 8.71 2.95
CA ARG A 487 -9.66 7.66 2.86
C ARG A 487 -10.27 6.26 2.84
N ASP A 488 -9.60 5.35 2.17
CA ASP A 488 -9.94 3.93 2.10
C ASP A 488 -9.39 3.15 3.32
N GLY A 489 -9.62 1.83 3.33
CA GLY A 489 -9.14 0.94 4.40
C GLY A 489 -7.62 0.82 4.50
N TRP A 490 -6.87 1.27 3.48
CA TRP A 490 -5.41 1.36 3.49
C TRP A 490 -4.91 2.72 3.97
N GLY A 491 -5.81 3.66 4.26
CA GLY A 491 -5.49 5.03 4.65
C GLY A 491 -5.08 5.92 3.48
N ARG A 492 -5.25 5.46 2.24
CA ARG A 492 -5.01 6.24 1.01
C ARG A 492 -6.24 7.08 0.71
N GLU A 493 -6.05 8.22 0.06
CA GLU A 493 -7.18 9.02 -0.41
C GLU A 493 -8.00 8.27 -1.46
N LEU A 494 -9.32 8.44 -1.42
CA LEU A 494 -10.23 8.03 -2.48
C LEU A 494 -10.15 9.04 -3.62
N LEU A 495 -9.99 8.54 -4.84
CA LEU A 495 -9.93 9.35 -6.04
C LEU A 495 -11.32 9.47 -6.65
N PHE A 496 -11.71 10.69 -7.05
CA PHE A 496 -12.96 10.95 -7.76
C PHE A 496 -12.65 11.38 -9.17
N PHE A 497 -13.30 10.74 -10.14
CA PHE A 497 -13.21 11.05 -11.56
C PHE A 497 -14.58 11.41 -12.12
N HIS A 498 -14.70 12.57 -12.74
CA HIS A 498 -15.94 13.06 -13.33
C HIS A 498 -15.87 13.01 -14.86
N ASP A 499 -16.66 12.11 -15.44
CA ASP A 499 -16.88 12.01 -16.88
C ASP A 499 -18.08 12.88 -17.25
N ALA A 500 -17.78 14.07 -17.78
CA ALA A 500 -18.79 15.03 -18.20
C ALA A 500 -19.60 14.55 -19.42
N ALA A 501 -19.02 13.70 -20.28
CA ALA A 501 -19.68 13.22 -21.50
C ALA A 501 -20.73 12.15 -21.19
N ALA A 502 -20.40 11.22 -20.29
CA ALA A 502 -21.32 10.19 -19.80
C ALA A 502 -22.18 10.67 -18.61
N ALA A 503 -21.90 11.86 -18.06
CA ALA A 503 -22.47 12.36 -16.82
C ALA A 503 -22.35 11.31 -15.70
N ALA A 504 -21.12 10.83 -15.49
CA ALA A 504 -20.79 9.79 -14.54
C ALA A 504 -19.69 10.23 -13.57
N LEU A 505 -19.73 9.67 -12.36
CA LEU A 505 -18.75 9.84 -11.31
C LEU A 505 -18.20 8.48 -10.92
N LEU A 506 -16.91 8.25 -11.16
CA LEU A 506 -16.18 7.08 -10.68
C LEU A 506 -15.44 7.47 -9.40
N VAL A 507 -15.64 6.70 -8.33
CA VAL A 507 -14.84 6.78 -7.11
C VAL A 507 -13.97 5.54 -7.04
N LEU A 508 -12.67 5.72 -6.82
CA LEU A 508 -11.67 4.66 -6.88
C LEU A 508 -10.82 4.65 -5.60
N SER A 509 -10.72 3.47 -5.00
CA SER A 509 -9.64 3.13 -4.06
C SER A 509 -8.58 2.36 -4.84
N ARG A 510 -7.33 2.77 -4.65
CA ARG A 510 -6.13 2.22 -5.31
C ARG A 510 -5.62 0.91 -4.69
N GLY A 511 -6.51 0.17 -4.02
CA GLY A 511 -6.18 -1.09 -3.39
C GLY A 511 -5.04 -1.04 -2.38
N GLY A 512 -4.38 -2.19 -2.22
CA GLY A 512 -3.23 -2.43 -1.35
C GLY A 512 -1.90 -2.00 -1.97
N ASP A 513 -1.76 -2.08 -3.29
CA ASP A 513 -0.54 -1.72 -4.00
C ASP A 513 -0.42 -0.20 -4.27
N GLY A 514 -1.54 0.53 -4.22
CA GLY A 514 -1.60 1.96 -4.47
C GLY A 514 -1.56 2.35 -5.95
N ARG A 515 -1.77 1.41 -6.88
CA ARG A 515 -1.68 1.59 -8.33
C ARG A 515 -3.07 1.52 -8.97
N PHE A 516 -3.19 2.07 -10.19
CA PHE A 516 -4.40 1.93 -11.02
C PHE A 516 -4.15 2.45 -12.43
N ASN A 517 -4.76 1.85 -13.44
CA ASN A 517 -4.56 2.20 -14.85
C ASN A 517 -5.88 2.54 -15.55
N PHE A 518 -5.94 3.68 -16.25
CA PHE A 518 -7.05 4.05 -17.13
C PHE A 518 -6.86 3.60 -18.59
N LEU A 519 -5.77 2.90 -18.90
CA LEU A 519 -5.35 2.57 -20.26
C LEU A 519 -5.29 3.82 -21.14
N ASP A 520 -4.93 4.95 -20.54
CA ASP A 520 -4.88 6.22 -21.26
C ASP A 520 -3.88 6.10 -22.41
N SER A 521 -4.34 6.53 -23.58
CA SER A 521 -3.58 6.59 -24.82
C SER A 521 -2.79 7.88 -24.96
N ASP A 522 -2.63 8.63 -23.87
CA ASP A 522 -1.72 9.76 -23.74
C ASP A 522 -0.52 9.53 -24.67
N THR A 523 -0.43 10.42 -25.66
CA THR A 523 0.61 10.37 -26.70
C THR A 523 1.84 11.17 -26.29
N LEU A 524 1.90 11.63 -25.04
CA LEU A 524 3.08 12.28 -24.50
C LEU A 524 4.22 11.24 -24.54
N PRO A 525 5.38 11.63 -25.08
CA PRO A 525 6.52 10.74 -25.09
C PRO A 525 6.88 10.37 -23.65
N ALA A 526 7.22 9.10 -23.40
CA ALA A 526 7.81 8.67 -22.14
C ALA A 526 8.88 9.67 -21.68
N GLY A 527 8.69 10.29 -20.52
CA GLY A 527 9.53 11.39 -20.00
C GLY A 527 9.02 12.82 -20.26
N ALA A 528 7.77 13.00 -20.67
CA ALA A 528 7.10 14.29 -20.61
C ALA A 528 6.92 14.75 -19.13
N PRO A 529 6.86 16.06 -18.86
CA PRO A 529 7.00 16.62 -17.53
C PRO A 529 5.70 16.55 -16.70
N ASP A 530 5.16 15.36 -16.48
CA ASP A 530 4.48 15.07 -15.20
C ASP A 530 5.49 14.64 -14.11
N GLU A 531 6.74 14.33 -14.51
CA GLU A 531 7.86 13.93 -13.63
C GLU A 531 7.62 12.67 -12.78
N THR A 532 6.57 11.90 -13.04
CA THR A 532 6.29 10.65 -12.34
C THR A 532 5.86 9.58 -13.32
N ASN A 533 6.62 8.49 -13.40
CA ASN A 533 6.19 7.25 -14.03
C ASN A 533 5.06 6.63 -13.16
N ASP A 534 3.85 7.23 -13.19
CA ASP A 534 2.74 6.98 -12.27
C ASP A 534 1.61 6.15 -12.90
N TYR A 535 1.94 5.23 -13.82
CA TYR A 535 1.06 4.17 -14.36
C TYR A 535 -0.46 4.35 -14.14
N LEU A 536 -1.25 5.23 -14.76
CA LEU A 536 -1.05 6.58 -15.32
C LEU A 536 -2.38 7.30 -15.04
N GLU A 537 -2.33 8.27 -14.12
CA GLU A 537 -3.43 9.19 -13.82
C GLU A 537 -3.69 10.11 -15.03
N PRO A 538 -4.91 10.66 -15.21
CA PRO A 538 -5.10 11.74 -16.19
C PRO A 538 -4.06 12.84 -15.95
N ALA A 539 -3.28 13.17 -16.99
CA ALA A 539 -2.08 14.02 -16.92
C ALA A 539 -2.41 15.43 -16.41
N SER A 540 -3.66 15.86 -16.57
CA SER A 540 -4.17 17.11 -16.00
C SER A 540 -5.46 16.88 -15.19
N PRO A 541 -5.64 17.58 -14.06
CA PRO A 541 -6.90 17.55 -13.30
C PRO A 541 -8.15 17.97 -14.07
N THR A 542 -7.99 18.59 -15.24
CA THR A 542 -9.10 19.00 -16.14
C THR A 542 -9.15 18.22 -17.44
N GLU A 543 -8.31 17.22 -17.60
CA GLU A 543 -8.36 16.34 -18.75
C GLU A 543 -9.69 15.61 -18.82
N ALA A 544 -10.28 15.50 -20.02
CA ALA A 544 -11.53 14.77 -20.17
C ALA A 544 -11.30 13.28 -19.84
N VAL A 545 -11.96 12.79 -18.80
CA VAL A 545 -11.91 11.38 -18.39
C VAL A 545 -13.09 10.62 -18.99
N ASP A 546 -12.81 9.50 -19.64
CA ASP A 546 -13.81 8.52 -20.04
C ASP A 546 -13.77 7.34 -19.06
N VAL A 547 -14.73 7.29 -18.14
CA VAL A 547 -14.75 6.24 -17.10
C VAL A 547 -15.10 4.87 -17.66
N SER A 548 -15.56 4.77 -18.91
CA SER A 548 -15.83 3.48 -19.56
C SER A 548 -14.56 2.74 -20.01
N LEU A 549 -13.42 3.45 -20.07
CA LEU A 549 -12.12 2.87 -20.36
C LEU A 549 -11.48 2.18 -19.15
N TYR A 550 -11.91 2.54 -17.93
CA TYR A 550 -11.41 1.91 -16.72
C TYR A 550 -11.83 0.44 -16.67
N ASN A 551 -10.85 -0.46 -16.73
CA ASN A 551 -11.06 -1.90 -16.66
C ASN A 551 -10.52 -2.46 -15.33
N PRO A 552 -11.39 -2.88 -14.39
CA PRO A 552 -10.94 -3.48 -13.12
C PRO A 552 -10.23 -4.83 -13.29
N ALA A 553 -10.33 -5.45 -14.47
CA ALA A 553 -9.65 -6.70 -14.82
C ALA A 553 -8.46 -6.47 -15.76
N ASP A 554 -7.96 -5.23 -15.85
CA ASP A 554 -6.79 -4.92 -16.66
C ASP A 554 -5.56 -5.66 -16.12
N THR A 555 -4.90 -6.40 -17.01
CA THR A 555 -3.65 -7.12 -16.76
C THR A 555 -2.47 -6.52 -17.52
N ASP A 556 -2.70 -5.50 -18.36
CA ASP A 556 -1.71 -5.01 -19.33
C ASP A 556 -0.59 -4.18 -18.69
N CYS A 557 -0.77 -3.75 -17.44
CA CYS A 557 0.31 -3.24 -16.61
C CYS A 557 0.79 -4.37 -15.68
N GLU A 558 1.53 -5.32 -16.25
CA GLU A 558 2.16 -6.38 -15.46
C GLU A 558 3.13 -5.72 -14.47
N ASN A 559 2.83 -5.84 -13.17
CA ASN A 559 3.87 -5.68 -12.16
C ASN A 559 4.84 -6.87 -12.25
N ASP A 560 5.98 -6.83 -11.55
CA ASP A 560 6.96 -7.94 -11.52
C ASP A 560 6.36 -9.29 -11.05
N GLN A 561 5.14 -9.29 -10.53
CA GLN A 561 4.41 -10.46 -10.03
C GLN A 561 3.35 -10.98 -11.02
N GLY A 562 3.15 -10.33 -12.17
CA GLY A 562 2.13 -10.69 -13.17
C GLY A 562 0.69 -10.41 -12.71
N GLU A 563 0.51 -9.61 -11.65
CA GLU A 563 -0.80 -9.11 -11.24
C GLU A 563 -1.06 -7.77 -11.93
N GLY A 564 -2.27 -7.58 -12.45
CA GLY A 564 -2.64 -6.30 -13.08
C GLY A 564 -2.88 -5.20 -12.05
N CYS A 565 -2.47 -3.96 -12.33
CA CYS A 565 -2.56 -2.83 -11.39
C CYS A 565 -3.97 -2.43 -10.97
N ASN A 566 -5.01 -3.01 -11.59
CA ASN A 566 -6.39 -2.75 -11.22
C ASN A 566 -7.02 -3.89 -10.41
N ALA A 567 -6.29 -5.00 -10.20
CA ALA A 567 -6.84 -6.23 -9.65
C ALA A 567 -7.33 -6.09 -8.18
N ASP A 568 -6.68 -5.24 -7.40
CA ASP A 568 -6.99 -4.97 -6.00
C ASP A 568 -7.82 -3.68 -5.78
N ASN A 569 -8.07 -2.92 -6.86
CA ASN A 569 -8.87 -1.70 -6.80
C ASN A 569 -10.32 -1.97 -6.45
N VAL A 570 -10.89 -1.05 -5.68
CA VAL A 570 -12.31 -1.08 -5.31
C VAL A 570 -12.96 0.20 -5.83
N THR A 571 -13.98 0.04 -6.67
CA THR A 571 -14.61 1.16 -7.38
C THR A 571 -16.09 1.30 -7.11
N LEU A 572 -16.58 2.53 -7.15
CA LEU A 572 -18.00 2.89 -7.16
C LEU A 572 -18.27 3.77 -8.38
N LEU A 573 -19.13 3.31 -9.29
CA LEU A 573 -19.59 4.10 -10.44
C LEU A 573 -21.01 4.62 -10.19
N VAL A 574 -21.18 5.93 -10.29
CA VAL A 574 -22.49 6.61 -10.21
C VAL A 574 -22.77 7.32 -11.53
N THR A 575 -23.74 6.83 -12.28
CA THR A 575 -24.17 7.43 -13.57
C THR A 575 -25.33 8.40 -13.40
N ALA A 576 -25.60 9.22 -14.42
CA ALA A 576 -26.73 10.14 -14.44
C ALA A 576 -28.09 9.47 -14.17
N ASP A 577 -28.26 8.21 -14.52
CA ASP A 577 -29.50 7.47 -14.25
C ASP A 577 -29.75 7.32 -12.74
N HIS A 578 -28.69 7.25 -11.94
CA HIS A 578 -28.80 7.20 -10.47
C HIS A 578 -29.16 8.54 -9.84
N SER A 579 -29.01 9.65 -10.58
CA SER A 579 -29.33 11.01 -10.10
C SER A 579 -30.81 11.37 -10.24
N ARG A 580 -31.60 10.54 -10.95
CA ARG A 580 -33.01 10.80 -11.26
C ARG A 580 -33.89 9.98 -10.32
N GLY A 581 -34.80 10.63 -9.60
CA GLY A 581 -35.79 9.93 -8.78
C GLY A 581 -37.04 9.62 -9.60
N ALA A 582 -37.48 8.36 -9.61
CA ALA A 582 -38.73 7.95 -10.26
C ALA A 582 -39.95 8.26 -9.38
N ILE A 583 -41.10 8.54 -10.00
CA ILE A 583 -42.41 8.61 -9.34
C ILE A 583 -43.19 7.36 -9.74
N ALA A 584 -43.49 6.47 -8.79
CA ALA A 584 -44.44 5.40 -9.02
C ALA A 584 -45.88 5.92 -8.87
N THR A 585 -46.79 5.37 -9.68
CA THR A 585 -48.18 5.80 -9.87
C THR A 585 -48.91 6.04 -8.54
N LEU A 586 -49.29 7.29 -8.27
CA LEU A 586 -50.14 7.64 -7.15
C LEU A 586 -51.61 7.57 -7.58
N HIS A 587 -52.46 6.90 -6.81
CA HIS A 587 -53.91 6.97 -7.01
C HIS A 587 -54.45 8.17 -6.24
N LEU A 588 -54.57 9.32 -6.91
CA LEU A 588 -55.20 10.50 -6.34
C LEU A 588 -56.71 10.44 -6.60
N LEU A 589 -57.51 10.55 -5.54
CA LEU A 589 -58.97 10.76 -5.63
C LEU A 589 -59.29 12.20 -5.26
N VAL A 590 -59.88 12.93 -6.20
CA VAL A 590 -60.37 14.29 -5.98
C VAL A 590 -61.90 14.23 -5.87
N TYR A 591 -62.42 14.48 -4.67
CA TYR A 591 -63.85 14.67 -4.44
C TYR A 591 -64.24 16.08 -4.88
N ASN A 592 -65.47 16.27 -5.38
CA ASN A 592 -66.06 17.57 -5.74
C ASN A 592 -65.38 18.34 -6.89
N ALA A 593 -64.66 17.65 -7.78
CA ALA A 593 -64.03 18.26 -8.95
C ALA A 593 -65.06 18.69 -10.00
N THR A 594 -64.90 19.87 -10.61
CA THR A 594 -65.72 20.26 -11.78
C THR A 594 -65.11 19.71 -13.06
N THR A 595 -65.95 19.39 -14.03
CA THR A 595 -65.53 18.65 -15.25
C THR A 595 -65.73 19.50 -16.50
N GLY A 596 -64.96 19.19 -17.54
CA GLY A 596 -65.02 19.88 -18.83
C GLY A 596 -63.83 20.81 -19.08
N PRO A 597 -63.86 21.56 -20.20
CA PRO A 597 -62.73 22.41 -20.60
C PRO A 597 -62.37 23.44 -19.54
N ASN A 598 -63.35 23.91 -18.76
CA ASN A 598 -63.19 24.88 -17.67
C ASN A 598 -63.33 24.23 -16.27
N GLY A 599 -62.97 22.95 -16.18
CA GLY A 599 -63.10 22.16 -14.95
C GLY A 599 -61.87 22.26 -14.04
N THR A 600 -61.89 21.48 -12.96
CA THR A 600 -60.74 21.30 -12.09
C THR A 600 -59.63 20.58 -12.86
N LYS A 601 -58.48 21.25 -12.96
CA LYS A 601 -57.25 20.74 -13.55
C LYS A 601 -56.24 20.43 -12.48
N THR A 602 -55.20 19.72 -12.89
CA THR A 602 -54.06 19.42 -12.03
C THR A 602 -52.79 19.24 -12.83
N ALA A 603 -51.68 19.67 -12.25
CA ALA A 603 -50.35 19.54 -12.84
C ALA A 603 -49.28 19.52 -11.75
N PHE A 604 -48.12 18.95 -12.12
CA PHE A 604 -46.93 18.93 -11.27
C PHE A 604 -45.96 20.04 -11.65
N TYR A 605 -45.55 20.80 -10.64
CA TYR A 605 -44.58 21.88 -10.77
C TYR A 605 -43.29 21.57 -10.00
N ARG A 606 -42.16 22.02 -10.56
CA ARG A 606 -40.85 22.01 -9.91
C ARG A 606 -40.70 23.31 -9.12
N GLY A 607 -41.09 23.31 -7.85
CA GLY A 607 -40.93 24.47 -6.98
C GLY A 607 -41.98 25.57 -7.20
N TRP A 608 -41.86 26.64 -6.41
CA TRP A 608 -42.82 27.74 -6.32
C TRP A 608 -42.12 29.05 -6.65
N ASP A 609 -42.30 29.58 -7.85
CA ASP A 609 -41.90 30.95 -8.16
C ASP A 609 -43.08 31.74 -8.75
N PHE A 610 -44.13 31.91 -7.95
CA PHE A 610 -45.11 33.00 -8.14
C PHE A 610 -44.54 34.27 -7.49
N GLY A 611 -43.56 34.89 -8.14
CA GLY A 611 -43.30 36.31 -7.87
C GLY A 611 -44.52 37.09 -8.35
N ALA A 612 -45.00 38.06 -7.57
CA ALA A 612 -46.25 38.80 -7.81
C ALA A 612 -46.38 39.52 -9.18
N ASP A 613 -45.35 39.47 -10.04
CA ASP A 613 -45.29 40.09 -11.36
C ASP A 613 -44.58 39.21 -12.43
N ALA A 614 -44.30 37.92 -12.18
CA ALA A 614 -43.62 37.04 -13.14
C ALA A 614 -44.57 35.93 -13.63
N PRO A 615 -44.87 35.82 -14.95
CA PRO A 615 -45.55 34.65 -15.48
C PRO A 615 -44.71 33.40 -15.17
N LEU A 616 -45.35 32.28 -14.81
CA LEU A 616 -44.74 30.97 -14.57
C LEU A 616 -43.60 30.72 -15.57
N ALA A 617 -42.36 30.97 -15.14
CA ALA A 617 -41.21 30.93 -16.06
C ALA A 617 -40.85 29.48 -16.42
N ASP A 618 -41.21 28.54 -15.53
CA ASP A 618 -41.05 27.11 -15.75
C ASP A 618 -42.38 26.49 -16.19
N PRO A 619 -42.45 25.88 -17.38
CA PRO A 619 -43.64 25.13 -17.80
C PRO A 619 -43.91 23.97 -16.84
N PRO A 620 -45.18 23.55 -16.67
CA PRO A 620 -45.50 22.36 -15.89
C PRO A 620 -44.65 21.17 -16.38
N LEU A 621 -44.21 20.32 -15.46
CA LEU A 621 -43.42 19.14 -15.82
C LEU A 621 -44.23 18.26 -16.79
N SER A 622 -45.56 18.19 -16.58
CA SER A 622 -46.54 17.59 -17.49
C SER A 622 -46.76 18.45 -18.73
N PRO A 623 -46.66 17.90 -19.96
CA PRO A 623 -46.84 18.64 -21.21
C PRO A 623 -48.26 19.21 -21.42
N SER A 624 -49.22 18.86 -20.55
CA SER A 624 -50.55 19.47 -20.48
C SER A 624 -51.17 19.31 -19.09
N ALA A 625 -51.98 20.27 -18.65
CA ALA A 625 -52.93 20.09 -17.55
C ALA A 625 -53.81 18.87 -17.85
N ALA A 626 -53.82 17.88 -16.96
CA ALA A 626 -54.62 16.68 -17.18
C ALA A 626 -56.06 16.93 -16.75
N ASP A 627 -57.01 16.58 -17.62
CA ASP A 627 -58.40 16.46 -17.22
C ASP A 627 -58.53 15.31 -16.21
N LEU A 628 -59.26 15.58 -15.14
CA LEU A 628 -59.67 14.54 -14.21
C LEU A 628 -60.64 13.58 -14.92
N THR A 629 -60.45 12.27 -14.74
CA THR A 629 -61.36 11.24 -15.26
C THR A 629 -62.17 10.65 -14.12
N ASP A 630 -63.48 10.54 -14.32
CA ASP A 630 -64.40 9.86 -13.42
C ASP A 630 -64.00 8.37 -13.33
N GLU A 631 -63.66 7.87 -12.13
CA GLU A 631 -63.13 6.50 -11.96
C GLU A 631 -64.20 5.44 -12.29
N ASP A 632 -65.45 5.66 -11.85
CA ASP A 632 -66.54 4.70 -12.06
C ASP A 632 -67.52 5.11 -13.19
N GLY A 633 -67.41 6.36 -13.66
CA GLY A 633 -68.15 6.88 -14.81
C GLY A 633 -69.62 7.20 -14.51
N ASP A 634 -69.98 7.33 -13.23
CA ASP A 634 -71.35 7.57 -12.79
C ASP A 634 -71.77 9.05 -12.87
N GLY A 635 -70.83 9.96 -13.11
CA GLY A 635 -71.02 11.40 -13.25
C GLY A 635 -71.28 12.13 -11.93
N PHE A 636 -71.09 11.47 -10.79
CA PHE A 636 -71.12 12.07 -9.47
C PHE A 636 -69.75 12.64 -9.08
N LEU A 637 -69.76 13.47 -8.04
CA LEU A 637 -68.66 14.35 -7.67
C LEU A 637 -67.77 13.71 -6.59
N ASP A 638 -67.39 12.44 -6.70
CA ASP A 638 -66.77 11.73 -5.57
C ASP A 638 -65.54 10.86 -5.84
N ASP A 639 -65.14 10.54 -7.07
CA ASP A 639 -63.96 9.69 -7.28
C ASP A 639 -63.20 9.98 -8.58
N TRP A 640 -62.78 11.23 -8.73
CA TRP A 640 -62.01 11.63 -9.90
C TRP A 640 -60.54 11.20 -9.79
N TYR A 641 -60.07 10.41 -10.75
CA TYR A 641 -58.72 9.83 -10.84
C TYR A 641 -57.89 10.43 -12.00
N LEU A 642 -56.56 10.36 -11.85
CA LEU A 642 -55.56 10.85 -12.81
C LEU A 642 -54.86 9.71 -13.55
N PRO A 643 -55.26 9.39 -14.80
CA PRO A 643 -54.64 8.29 -15.54
C PRO A 643 -53.21 8.55 -16.02
N SER A 644 -52.80 9.80 -16.20
CA SER A 644 -51.54 10.15 -16.88
C SER A 644 -50.62 11.13 -16.14
N ALA A 645 -51.11 11.91 -15.18
CA ALA A 645 -50.31 12.94 -14.50
C ALA A 645 -49.17 12.37 -13.61
N PHE A 646 -49.23 11.07 -13.31
CA PHE A 646 -48.25 10.35 -12.48
C PHE A 646 -47.44 9.30 -13.25
N VAL A 647 -47.63 9.19 -14.56
CA VAL A 647 -46.84 8.27 -15.39
C VAL A 647 -45.58 9.02 -15.86
N TYR A 648 -44.69 9.30 -14.90
CA TYR A 648 -43.32 9.68 -15.20
C TYR A 648 -42.45 8.43 -15.03
N ASP A 649 -42.34 7.70 -16.13
CA ASP A 649 -41.30 6.69 -16.30
C ASP A 649 -40.00 7.39 -16.68
N GLU A 650 -38.86 6.82 -16.31
CA GLU A 650 -37.50 7.26 -16.68
C GLU A 650 -37.31 7.40 -18.21
N THR A 651 -38.25 6.87 -18.99
CA THR A 651 -38.32 6.90 -20.45
C THR A 651 -39.14 8.07 -21.03
N THR A 652 -39.86 8.84 -20.21
CA THR A 652 -40.66 10.00 -20.68
C THR A 652 -39.84 11.29 -20.72
N ASP A 653 -39.84 11.98 -21.86
CA ASP A 653 -39.13 13.24 -22.07
C ASP A 653 -40.07 14.44 -21.79
N PRO A 654 -39.73 15.37 -20.86
CA PRO A 654 -38.51 15.41 -20.05
C PRO A 654 -38.55 14.51 -18.81
N PRO A 655 -37.45 13.83 -18.46
CA PRO A 655 -37.39 12.97 -17.27
C PRO A 655 -37.59 13.79 -16.00
N ALA A 656 -38.45 13.29 -15.09
CA ALA A 656 -38.68 13.92 -13.81
C ALA A 656 -37.45 13.74 -12.90
N VAL A 657 -36.83 14.84 -12.49
CA VAL A 657 -35.74 14.81 -11.49
C VAL A 657 -36.33 14.62 -10.08
N SER A 658 -35.54 14.18 -9.10
CA SER A 658 -35.90 14.11 -7.67
C SER A 658 -36.03 15.51 -7.01
N GLY A 659 -36.71 15.59 -5.86
CA GLY A 659 -36.97 16.82 -5.08
C GLY A 659 -38.45 17.00 -4.70
N THR A 660 -38.79 17.87 -3.74
CA THR A 660 -40.21 18.13 -3.41
C THR A 660 -40.90 18.69 -4.66
N ARG A 661 -42.08 18.15 -4.96
CA ARG A 661 -42.91 18.62 -6.06
C ARG A 661 -44.20 19.18 -5.49
N GLN A 662 -44.81 20.06 -6.24
CA GLN A 662 -46.10 20.62 -5.87
C GLN A 662 -47.13 20.05 -6.81
N LEU A 663 -48.10 19.34 -6.23
CA LEU A 663 -49.33 19.01 -6.93
C LEU A 663 -50.21 20.24 -6.81
N VAL A 664 -50.39 20.94 -7.93
CA VAL A 664 -51.28 22.10 -8.02
C VAL A 664 -52.59 21.60 -8.59
N LEU A 665 -53.67 21.76 -7.84
CA LEU A 665 -55.03 21.59 -8.35
C LEU A 665 -55.68 22.97 -8.43
N TRP A 666 -56.30 23.30 -9.55
CA TRP A 666 -56.96 24.59 -9.74
C TRP A 666 -58.21 24.44 -10.59
N THR A 667 -59.08 25.44 -10.54
CA THR A 667 -60.24 25.53 -11.44
C THR A 667 -59.85 26.38 -12.64
N ASP A 668 -59.71 25.76 -13.80
CA ASP A 668 -59.33 26.42 -15.05
C ASP A 668 -60.53 27.21 -15.57
N SER A 669 -60.63 28.48 -15.19
CA SER A 669 -61.84 29.26 -15.41
C SER A 669 -61.94 29.80 -16.84
N ASP A 670 -60.79 29.98 -17.50
CA ASP A 670 -60.69 30.58 -18.83
C ASP A 670 -60.38 29.58 -19.95
N GLY A 671 -59.99 28.34 -19.59
CA GLY A 671 -59.78 27.21 -20.49
C GLY A 671 -58.40 27.16 -21.13
N ASP A 672 -57.41 27.91 -20.62
CA ASP A 672 -56.06 27.94 -21.17
C ASP A 672 -55.15 26.83 -20.64
N GLY A 673 -55.58 26.14 -19.57
CA GLY A 673 -54.84 25.05 -18.94
C GLY A 673 -53.61 25.49 -18.14
N ILE A 674 -53.53 26.76 -17.74
CA ILE A 674 -52.44 27.36 -16.96
C ILE A 674 -53.03 27.96 -15.68
N PRO A 675 -52.53 27.60 -14.48
CA PRO A 675 -53.01 28.20 -13.25
C PRO A 675 -52.61 29.68 -13.17
N ASP A 676 -53.59 30.57 -12.99
CA ASP A 676 -53.37 32.01 -12.85
C ASP A 676 -53.98 32.65 -11.58
N THR A 677 -53.78 33.96 -11.41
CA THR A 677 -54.20 34.69 -10.19
C THR A 677 -55.71 34.89 -10.07
N ASP A 678 -56.46 34.75 -11.16
CA ASP A 678 -57.92 34.89 -11.16
C ASP A 678 -58.62 33.54 -10.88
N GLU A 679 -57.82 32.48 -10.69
CA GLU A 679 -58.29 31.12 -10.46
C GLU A 679 -58.17 30.66 -9.01
N GLU A 680 -59.15 29.84 -8.62
CA GLU A 680 -59.18 29.19 -7.31
C GLU A 680 -58.43 27.87 -7.37
N GLY A 681 -57.42 27.69 -6.49
CA GLY A 681 -56.63 26.47 -6.44
C GLY A 681 -56.04 26.14 -5.07
N ILE A 682 -55.56 24.90 -4.94
CA ILE A 682 -54.82 24.39 -3.79
C ILE A 682 -53.49 23.84 -4.27
N ILE A 683 -52.47 24.11 -3.47
CA ILE A 683 -51.14 23.61 -3.72
C ILE A 683 -50.79 22.66 -2.59
N LEU A 684 -50.62 21.40 -2.96
CA LEU A 684 -50.24 20.35 -2.03
C LEU A 684 -48.74 20.13 -2.18
N PRO A 685 -47.93 20.50 -1.18
CA PRO A 685 -46.53 20.09 -1.16
C PRO A 685 -46.52 18.56 -1.09
N PHE A 686 -46.07 17.93 -2.17
CA PHE A 686 -45.99 16.50 -2.28
C PHE A 686 -44.55 16.08 -2.01
N ASP A 687 -44.34 15.46 -0.86
CA ASP A 687 -43.08 14.80 -0.55
C ASP A 687 -43.09 13.48 -1.33
N LEU A 688 -42.39 13.46 -2.47
CA LEU A 688 -42.36 12.30 -3.34
C LEU A 688 -41.72 11.14 -2.61
N ARG A 689 -42.50 10.07 -2.41
CA ARG A 689 -42.02 8.85 -1.80
C ARG A 689 -42.06 7.70 -2.81
N VAL A 690 -40.89 7.21 -3.23
CA VAL A 690 -40.74 5.90 -3.89
C VAL A 690 -41.07 4.80 -2.87
N GLN A 691 -41.91 3.83 -3.26
CA GLN A 691 -42.15 2.65 -2.43
C GLN A 691 -41.66 1.43 -3.20
N ALA A 692 -40.65 0.75 -2.65
CA ALA A 692 -40.27 -0.58 -3.08
C ALA A 692 -41.45 -1.55 -2.90
N ASP A 693 -41.81 -2.22 -3.99
CA ASP A 693 -42.72 -3.37 -4.06
C ASP A 693 -44.22 -3.08 -3.79
N LEU A 694 -45.00 -2.95 -4.87
CA LEU A 694 -46.46 -3.07 -4.85
C LEU A 694 -46.92 -4.40 -5.45
N ALA A 695 -46.43 -5.51 -4.89
CA ALA A 695 -47.26 -6.70 -4.79
C ALA A 695 -48.36 -6.48 -3.71
N GLY A 696 -49.28 -5.54 -3.95
CA GLY A 696 -50.55 -5.42 -3.19
C GLY A 696 -50.85 -4.07 -2.55
N GLY A 697 -51.46 -3.16 -3.31
CA GLY A 697 -52.33 -2.10 -2.78
C GLY A 697 -51.98 -0.67 -3.25
N LEU A 698 -52.80 -0.11 -4.14
CA LEU A 698 -52.79 1.33 -4.47
C LEU A 698 -52.88 2.16 -3.19
N ARG A 699 -51.95 3.10 -2.98
CA ARG A 699 -52.12 4.13 -1.94
C ARG A 699 -53.03 5.22 -2.50
N THR A 700 -54.23 5.29 -1.97
CA THR A 700 -55.21 6.32 -2.31
C THR A 700 -54.98 7.57 -1.47
N VAL A 701 -54.67 8.70 -2.12
CA VAL A 701 -54.71 10.03 -1.48
C VAL A 701 -56.05 10.67 -1.79
N ARG A 702 -56.82 11.02 -0.75
CA ARG A 702 -58.15 11.61 -0.87
C ARG A 702 -58.07 13.11 -0.64
N VAL A 703 -58.47 13.90 -1.61
CA VAL A 703 -58.51 15.37 -1.55
C VAL A 703 -59.92 15.82 -1.85
N ASP A 704 -60.50 16.69 -1.02
CA ASP A 704 -61.83 17.24 -1.25
C ASP A 704 -61.70 18.66 -1.83
N ALA A 705 -62.14 18.85 -3.08
CA ALA A 705 -62.15 20.15 -3.77
C ALA A 705 -63.19 21.13 -3.20
N ALA A 706 -64.06 20.69 -2.27
CA ALA A 706 -64.94 21.59 -1.53
C ALA A 706 -64.25 22.27 -0.33
N LEU A 707 -63.01 21.88 0.02
CA LEU A 707 -62.17 22.70 0.91
C LEU A 707 -61.89 24.02 0.21
N HIS A 708 -62.44 25.12 0.74
CA HIS A 708 -62.28 26.49 0.22
C HIS A 708 -60.89 26.72 -0.38
N PHE A 709 -60.83 26.65 -1.71
CA PHE A 709 -59.69 27.15 -2.46
C PHE A 709 -59.53 28.62 -2.08
N SER A 710 -58.32 28.97 -1.64
CA SER A 710 -57.97 30.38 -1.59
C SER A 710 -57.60 30.80 -3.02
N PRO A 711 -57.72 32.09 -3.37
CA PRO A 711 -57.10 32.58 -4.59
C PRO A 711 -55.65 32.08 -4.63
N LEU A 712 -55.21 31.59 -5.79
CA LEU A 712 -53.80 31.27 -5.96
C LEU A 712 -53.00 32.56 -5.67
N PRO A 713 -52.07 32.53 -4.71
CA PRO A 713 -51.41 33.72 -4.18
C PRO A 713 -50.44 34.40 -5.16
#